data_AF-A0A9P9TUY8-F1
#
_entry.id   AF-A0A9P9TUY8-F1
#
_cell.length_a   1.000
_cell.length_b   1.000
_cell.length_c   1.000
_cell.angle_alpha   90.00
_cell.angle_beta   90.00
_cell.angle_gamma   90.00
#
_symmetry.space_group_name_H-M   'P 1'
#
loop_
_entity.id
_entity.type
_entity.pdbx_description
1 polymer ?
#
loop_
_entity_poly.entity_id
_entity_poly.type
_entity_poly.pdbx_seq_one_letter_code
_entity_poly.pdbx_strand_id
1 'polypeptide(L)'
;MTADQIAKSGSLKVVIVGGSIAGLTLAHCLHHSNIDFVVLEARKEIAPQVGASIVILPNGARILDQLGLFQDIAALVEPLQLGRTWTASGKLIYQNDGPILVEKRTGYPASFLQRRDLLKALSDAIPDKTKIHVSKRVSKVDHTDTGAVVHCQDGSTYSGDIVVGADGVHSTVRSLMQDHIDRSNPGKTEKDRKGLSAEYNCIFGLGKPIPGVVPGQTHRTYSEGISTLSFVGEGGRMYWFLFTKLDKRYFGKDIPKYTKADMEKAAKAFLKVHMTESITWDQIWQTRTFANMTCIEESKNENWTADRFVCLGDAIHKMTPNLGAGGNAAIESAAALANSLANLPKHTLSLQQIRYALKAFHDKRQERVNNTCDTANDLTRVEAMSNLGNKLTALYLLPALGDSLTDLTCDAMVGAEILDSLPAPVQSLTATMPWNPNSGLGKHENKWKRAAWALPILLALYAASRTMGITIENLTSGDSSGTAGQIDLGDGMVAPLVTKYFGNAGFDVFLTKYVTFFTPYIGDWDSIARLHGYGFLSDLVAFQTIWYIEGLRRGNFFTAAHFLPTVFGVMAQVRGIGFIAPIYCFLHYVQSPLENYAAADNRMLSLGGAKTIIPIIVLTYIIPTIGMFFAPGIATRQWINGVFWQPFPVYGAILQRILSLFVKDTTQEARVQNPEADLPYLRAAYGFSAAVGAFTYLYLHVATPVSLIEIFFSNLRNPAAALPLIAGALKVLRYDQICAFSATAIWTLLSFKDLKLAGKLRAGWRRVIGVFAAMNVVVGPGAALSVMWAWREERLAKRRDLVKKNE
;
A
#
# COMPACT_ATOMS: atom_id res chain seq x y z
N MET A 1 39.25 -19.97 33.47
CA MET A 1 38.67 -18.90 34.30
C MET A 1 37.60 -19.52 35.17
N THR A 2 37.63 -19.28 36.49
CA THR A 2 36.62 -19.79 37.41
C THR A 2 35.31 -18.98 37.29
N ALA A 3 34.17 -19.55 37.71
CA ALA A 3 32.88 -18.86 37.70
C ALA A 3 32.90 -17.51 38.45
N ASP A 4 33.71 -17.40 39.51
CA ASP A 4 33.96 -16.15 40.24
C ASP A 4 34.81 -15.12 39.48
N GLN A 5 35.65 -15.54 38.54
CA GLN A 5 36.38 -14.63 37.65
C GLN A 5 35.52 -14.12 36.49
N ILE A 6 34.47 -14.85 36.11
CA ILE A 6 33.44 -14.38 35.17
C ILE A 6 32.50 -13.38 35.87
N ALA A 7 32.24 -13.55 37.17
CA ALA A 7 31.37 -12.67 37.96
C ALA A 7 31.98 -11.31 38.37
N LYS A 8 33.30 -11.13 38.27
CA LYS A 8 34.01 -9.89 38.70
C LYS A 8 34.51 -8.98 37.57
N SER A 9 34.06 -9.19 36.33
CA SER A 9 34.37 -8.33 35.17
C SER A 9 33.10 -7.62 34.71
N GLY A 10 32.90 -6.37 35.14
CA GLY A 10 31.62 -5.64 35.09
C GLY A 10 31.01 -5.58 33.68
N SER A 11 29.84 -6.22 33.53
CA SER A 11 28.97 -6.16 32.35
C SER A 11 28.00 -4.97 32.46
N LEU A 12 27.72 -4.29 31.34
CA LEU A 12 26.69 -3.24 31.22
C LEU A 12 25.40 -3.63 31.98
N LYS A 13 24.94 -2.74 32.87
CA LYS A 13 23.74 -2.95 33.68
C LYS A 13 22.70 -1.85 33.47
N VAL A 14 21.44 -2.25 33.22
CA VAL A 14 20.32 -1.35 32.97
C VAL A 14 19.29 -1.40 34.10
N VAL A 15 18.94 -0.25 34.67
CA VAL A 15 17.85 -0.14 35.66
C VAL A 15 16.57 0.28 34.95
N ILE A 16 15.63 -0.65 34.79
CA ILE A 16 14.33 -0.43 34.15
C ILE A 16 13.32 -0.02 35.21
N VAL A 17 12.76 1.18 35.08
CA VAL A 17 11.73 1.70 35.97
C VAL A 17 10.36 1.52 35.31
N GLY A 18 9.55 0.61 35.84
CA GLY A 18 8.22 0.26 35.37
C GLY A 18 8.12 -1.15 34.78
N GLY A 19 7.32 -2.01 35.40
CA GLY A 19 6.96 -3.35 34.92
C GLY A 19 5.83 -3.32 33.89
N SER A 20 5.88 -2.35 32.97
CA SER A 20 4.90 -2.22 31.88
C SER A 20 5.23 -3.16 30.71
N ILE A 21 4.39 -3.19 29.67
CA ILE A 21 4.69 -3.93 28.43
C ILE A 21 6.03 -3.48 27.86
N ALA A 22 6.32 -2.17 27.87
CA ALA A 22 7.58 -1.60 27.41
C ALA A 22 8.76 -2.14 28.23
N GLY A 23 8.67 -2.08 29.56
CA GLY A 23 9.75 -2.46 30.47
C GLY A 23 10.02 -3.96 30.49
N LEU A 24 8.97 -4.80 30.52
CA LEU A 24 9.11 -6.25 30.52
C LEU A 24 9.58 -6.77 29.15
N THR A 25 9.13 -6.17 28.04
CA THR A 25 9.66 -6.51 26.72
C THR A 25 11.14 -6.13 26.63
N LEU A 26 11.52 -4.96 27.13
CA LEU A 26 12.94 -4.57 27.17
C LEU A 26 13.77 -5.53 28.01
N ALA A 27 13.28 -5.99 29.16
CA ALA A 27 13.96 -6.99 29.98
C ALA A 27 14.29 -8.27 29.19
N HIS A 28 13.32 -8.77 28.40
CA HIS A 28 13.54 -9.90 27.48
C HIS A 28 14.57 -9.59 26.39
N CYS A 29 14.44 -8.44 25.73
CA CYS A 29 15.40 -8.03 24.71
C CYS A 29 16.83 -7.91 25.27
N LEU A 30 17.00 -7.36 26.48
CA LEU A 30 18.31 -7.26 27.14
C LEU A 30 18.86 -8.62 27.57
N HIS A 31 18.00 -9.52 28.04
CA HIS A 31 18.38 -10.91 28.34
C HIS A 31 19.00 -11.59 27.12
N HIS A 32 18.31 -11.54 25.97
CA HIS A 32 18.80 -12.14 24.71
C HIS A 32 20.02 -11.42 24.13
N SER A 33 20.20 -10.14 24.44
CA SER A 33 21.40 -9.37 24.08
C SER A 33 22.55 -9.52 25.10
N ASN A 34 22.40 -10.37 26.13
CA ASN A 34 23.40 -10.60 27.18
C ASN A 34 23.83 -9.29 27.89
N ILE A 35 22.83 -8.47 28.25
CA ILE A 35 22.97 -7.23 29.03
C ILE A 35 22.27 -7.44 30.37
N ASP A 36 22.94 -7.08 31.47
CA ASP A 36 22.36 -7.21 32.80
C ASP A 36 21.28 -6.14 33.05
N PHE A 37 20.26 -6.47 33.84
CA PHE A 37 19.17 -5.55 34.14
C PHE A 37 18.49 -5.85 35.47
N VAL A 38 17.76 -4.85 35.96
CA VAL A 38 16.76 -5.00 37.02
C VAL A 38 15.49 -4.23 36.64
N VAL A 39 14.32 -4.74 37.02
CA VAL A 39 13.02 -4.10 36.79
C VAL A 39 12.44 -3.66 38.14
N LEU A 40 12.10 -2.39 38.25
CA LEU A 40 11.50 -1.77 39.44
C LEU A 40 10.06 -1.41 39.14
N GLU A 41 9.10 -2.16 39.70
CA GLU A 41 7.67 -1.91 39.56
C GLU A 41 7.10 -1.26 40.82
N ALA A 42 6.40 -0.14 40.66
CA ALA A 42 5.88 0.64 41.78
C ALA A 42 4.71 -0.04 42.52
N ARG A 43 3.93 -0.89 41.83
CA ARG A 43 2.81 -1.64 42.40
C ARG A 43 3.28 -2.92 43.08
N LYS A 44 2.42 -3.47 43.93
CA LYS A 44 2.64 -4.78 44.60
C LYS A 44 2.60 -5.97 43.63
N GLU A 45 1.90 -5.82 42.52
CA GLU A 45 1.69 -6.86 41.51
C GLU A 45 1.96 -6.30 40.11
N ILE A 46 2.62 -7.09 39.25
CA ILE A 46 3.00 -6.71 37.88
C ILE A 46 1.79 -6.68 36.94
N ALA A 47 0.90 -7.66 37.08
CA ALA A 47 -0.26 -7.86 36.21
C ALA A 47 -1.59 -7.62 36.95
N PRO A 48 -1.89 -6.40 37.42
CA PRO A 48 -3.16 -6.13 38.09
C PRO A 48 -4.31 -6.04 37.06
N GLN A 49 -5.53 -6.40 37.49
CA GLN A 49 -6.74 -6.27 36.66
C GLN A 49 -7.23 -4.80 36.60
N VAL A 50 -6.53 -3.95 35.85
CA VAL A 50 -6.85 -2.51 35.74
C VAL A 50 -7.12 -2.00 34.33
N GLY A 51 -6.73 -2.76 33.31
CA GLY A 51 -7.03 -2.47 31.90
C GLY A 51 -8.00 -3.49 31.34
N ALA A 52 -8.77 -3.13 30.29
CA ALA A 52 -9.62 -4.09 29.59
C ALA A 52 -8.77 -5.01 28.69
N SER A 53 -8.30 -4.49 27.56
CA SER A 53 -7.60 -5.27 26.54
C SER A 53 -6.47 -4.52 25.87
N ILE A 54 -5.70 -5.28 25.10
CA ILE A 54 -4.68 -4.81 24.17
C ILE A 54 -4.77 -5.65 22.89
N VAL A 55 -4.35 -5.06 21.78
CA VAL A 55 -4.06 -5.80 20.55
C VAL A 55 -2.57 -5.93 20.33
N ILE A 56 -2.13 -7.13 20.04
CA ILE A 56 -0.82 -7.38 19.44
C ILE A 56 -1.02 -7.38 17.93
N LEU A 57 -0.43 -6.38 17.29
CA LEU A 57 -0.38 -6.23 15.84
C LEU A 57 0.84 -6.99 15.30
N PRO A 58 0.89 -7.32 14.00
CA PRO A 58 1.97 -8.10 13.40
C PRO A 58 3.40 -7.65 13.71
N ASN A 59 3.62 -6.34 13.78
CA ASN A 59 4.92 -5.76 14.15
C ASN A 59 5.33 -6.10 15.58
N GLY A 60 4.41 -6.05 16.54
CA GLY A 60 4.65 -6.51 17.91
C GLY A 60 4.75 -8.03 18.00
N ALA A 61 3.86 -8.75 17.30
CA ALA A 61 3.84 -10.22 17.24
C ALA A 61 5.19 -10.78 16.78
N ARG A 62 5.77 -10.21 15.72
CA ARG A 62 7.06 -10.63 15.16
C ARG A 62 8.19 -10.54 16.18
N ILE A 63 8.22 -9.49 17.01
CA ILE A 63 9.23 -9.35 18.07
C ILE A 63 8.95 -10.36 19.19
N LEU A 64 7.69 -10.51 19.61
CA LEU A 64 7.32 -11.50 20.64
C LEU A 64 7.60 -12.94 20.19
N ASP A 65 7.55 -13.22 18.89
CA ASP A 65 7.91 -14.51 18.29
C ASP A 65 9.43 -14.73 18.35
N GLN A 66 10.25 -13.71 18.09
CA GLN A 66 11.70 -13.81 18.32
C GLN A 66 12.01 -14.17 19.78
N LEU A 67 11.29 -13.56 20.72
CA LEU A 67 11.44 -13.81 22.15
C LEU A 67 10.84 -15.15 22.61
N GLY A 68 10.23 -15.94 21.71
CA GLY A 68 9.62 -17.23 22.04
C GLY A 68 8.28 -17.15 22.78
N LEU A 69 7.63 -15.97 22.81
CA LEU A 69 6.41 -15.71 23.59
C LEU A 69 5.13 -15.72 22.74
N PHE A 70 5.26 -15.65 21.42
CA PHE A 70 4.10 -15.45 20.55
C PHE A 70 3.14 -16.63 20.55
N GLN A 71 3.62 -17.88 20.64
CA GLN A 71 2.75 -19.07 20.60
C GLN A 71 1.81 -19.14 21.81
N ASP A 72 2.31 -18.83 23.00
CA ASP A 72 1.49 -18.77 24.21
C ASP A 72 0.45 -17.66 24.12
N ILE A 73 0.79 -16.53 23.50
CA ILE A 73 -0.14 -15.42 23.26
C ILE A 73 -1.19 -15.82 22.21
N ALA A 74 -0.78 -16.46 21.12
CA ALA A 74 -1.66 -16.92 20.06
C ALA A 74 -2.67 -17.97 20.55
N ALA A 75 -2.29 -18.79 21.53
CA ALA A 75 -3.20 -19.75 22.16
C ALA A 75 -4.30 -19.10 23.02
N LEU A 76 -4.18 -17.81 23.36
CA LEU A 76 -5.14 -17.07 24.19
C LEU A 76 -6.09 -16.19 23.37
N VAL A 77 -5.96 -16.18 22.05
CA VAL A 77 -6.68 -15.22 21.18
C VAL A 77 -7.47 -15.92 20.10
N GLU A 78 -8.59 -15.29 19.76
CA GLU A 78 -9.35 -15.60 18.54
C GLU A 78 -8.83 -14.69 17.41
N PRO A 79 -8.30 -15.24 16.31
CA PRO A 79 -7.87 -14.43 15.18
C PRO A 79 -9.02 -13.63 14.59
N LEU A 80 -8.81 -12.33 14.39
CA LEU A 80 -9.83 -11.49 13.75
C LEU A 80 -10.02 -11.87 12.27
N GLN A 81 -11.27 -11.97 11.85
CA GLN A 81 -11.68 -12.40 10.50
C GLN A 81 -12.44 -11.30 9.76
N LEU A 82 -13.33 -10.56 10.45
CA LEU A 82 -14.26 -9.63 9.79
C LEU A 82 -14.40 -8.33 10.59
N GLY A 83 -14.23 -7.19 9.91
CA GLY A 83 -14.50 -5.87 10.44
C GLY A 83 -15.80 -5.29 9.89
N ARG A 84 -16.61 -4.70 10.76
CA ARG A 84 -17.86 -4.02 10.41
C ARG A 84 -17.93 -2.64 11.04
N THR A 85 -18.37 -1.67 10.26
CA THR A 85 -18.54 -0.28 10.72
C THR A 85 -19.99 0.13 10.56
N TRP A 86 -20.55 0.76 11.60
CA TRP A 86 -21.97 1.08 11.73
C TRP A 86 -22.16 2.57 12.00
N THR A 87 -23.34 3.09 11.67
CA THR A 87 -23.83 4.35 12.23
C THR A 87 -24.36 4.13 13.65
N ALA A 88 -24.51 5.20 14.43
CA ALA A 88 -25.14 5.13 15.76
C ALA A 88 -26.60 4.62 15.75
N SER A 89 -27.25 4.61 14.58
CA SER A 89 -28.61 4.07 14.38
C SER A 89 -28.62 2.60 13.92
N GLY A 90 -27.46 1.94 13.83
CA GLY A 90 -27.36 0.53 13.45
C GLY A 90 -27.29 0.28 11.95
N LYS A 91 -27.15 1.31 11.11
CA LYS A 91 -26.99 1.12 9.66
C LYS A 91 -25.54 0.72 9.35
N LEU A 92 -25.35 -0.37 8.61
CA LEU A 92 -24.02 -0.77 8.14
C LEU A 92 -23.46 0.28 7.16
N ILE A 93 -22.27 0.78 7.46
CA ILE A 93 -21.51 1.69 6.59
C ILE A 93 -20.67 0.86 5.61
N TYR A 94 -19.85 -0.07 6.13
CA TYR A 94 -19.07 -0.99 5.32
C TYR A 94 -18.63 -2.22 6.15
N GLN A 95 -18.26 -3.29 5.45
CA GLN A 95 -17.61 -4.46 6.04
C GLN A 95 -16.41 -4.90 5.19
N ASN A 96 -15.40 -5.49 5.83
CA ASN A 96 -14.19 -5.97 5.15
C ASN A 96 -13.56 -7.14 5.93
N ASP A 97 -12.84 -8.00 5.21
CA ASP A 97 -12.03 -9.11 5.70
C ASP A 97 -10.53 -8.73 5.82
N GLY A 98 -10.22 -7.43 5.91
CA GLY A 98 -8.87 -6.89 6.05
C GLY A 98 -8.01 -7.61 7.11
N PRO A 99 -8.55 -8.03 8.27
CA PRO A 99 -7.79 -8.83 9.24
C PRO A 99 -7.17 -10.12 8.65
N ILE A 100 -7.88 -10.81 7.77
CA ILE A 100 -7.38 -12.03 7.10
C ILE A 100 -6.23 -11.69 6.16
N LEU A 101 -6.36 -10.61 5.40
CA LEU A 101 -5.29 -10.11 4.54
C LEU A 101 -4.06 -9.69 5.34
N VAL A 102 -4.22 -9.01 6.48
CA VAL A 102 -3.11 -8.64 7.36
C VAL A 102 -2.33 -9.88 7.78
N GLU A 103 -3.02 -10.96 8.17
CA GLU A 103 -2.38 -12.22 8.53
C GLU A 103 -1.62 -12.84 7.35
N LYS A 104 -2.24 -12.96 6.17
CA LYS A 104 -1.57 -13.52 4.99
C LYS A 104 -0.37 -12.69 4.54
N ARG A 105 -0.48 -11.35 4.62
CA ARG A 105 0.55 -10.42 4.17
C ARG A 105 1.72 -10.34 5.12
N THR A 106 1.50 -10.43 6.42
CA THR A 106 2.55 -10.22 7.42
C THR A 106 3.02 -11.51 8.09
N GLY A 107 2.24 -12.58 7.98
CA GLY A 107 2.45 -13.85 8.67
C GLY A 107 1.78 -13.93 10.05
N TYR A 108 1.24 -12.83 10.59
CA TYR A 108 0.69 -12.79 11.95
C TYR A 108 -0.71 -12.15 11.98
N PRO A 109 -1.66 -12.70 12.75
CA PRO A 109 -2.97 -12.07 12.93
C PRO A 109 -2.91 -10.90 13.91
N ALA A 110 -3.89 -9.99 13.81
CA ALA A 110 -4.16 -9.04 14.88
C ALA A 110 -4.80 -9.79 16.07
N SER A 111 -4.10 -9.84 17.20
CA SER A 111 -4.42 -10.71 18.33
C SER A 111 -4.92 -9.89 19.52
N PHE A 112 -6.20 -10.05 19.87
CA PHE A 112 -6.82 -9.33 20.99
C PHE A 112 -6.89 -10.17 22.27
N LEU A 113 -6.33 -9.65 23.35
CA LEU A 113 -6.29 -10.32 24.65
C LEU A 113 -6.42 -9.33 25.81
N GLN A 114 -6.60 -9.84 27.02
CA GLN A 114 -6.54 -9.01 28.21
C GLN A 114 -5.11 -8.51 28.40
N ARG A 115 -4.98 -7.21 28.72
CA ARG A 115 -3.68 -6.61 29.03
C ARG A 115 -2.99 -7.32 30.20
N ARG A 116 -3.76 -7.83 31.16
CA ARG A 116 -3.25 -8.60 32.29
C ARG A 116 -2.53 -9.86 31.83
N ASP A 117 -3.14 -10.62 30.93
CA ASP A 117 -2.64 -11.92 30.50
C ASP A 117 -1.32 -11.74 29.71
N LEU A 118 -1.21 -10.69 28.90
CA LEU A 118 0.05 -10.31 28.27
C LEU A 118 1.15 -9.95 29.28
N LEU A 119 0.84 -9.11 30.27
CA LEU A 119 1.81 -8.74 31.31
C LEU A 119 2.29 -9.95 32.09
N LYS A 120 1.36 -10.87 32.40
CA LYS A 120 1.67 -12.13 33.07
C LYS A 120 2.57 -13.01 32.21
N ALA A 121 2.25 -13.22 30.94
CA ALA A 121 3.10 -13.98 30.01
C ALA A 121 4.51 -13.39 29.93
N LEU A 122 4.62 -12.05 29.80
CA LEU A 122 5.91 -11.35 29.79
C LEU A 122 6.67 -11.53 31.11
N SER A 123 6.03 -11.35 32.26
CA SER A 123 6.71 -11.48 33.56
C SER A 123 7.09 -12.92 33.88
N ASP A 124 6.22 -13.88 33.57
CA ASP A 124 6.38 -15.30 33.89
C ASP A 124 7.43 -15.98 33.00
N ALA A 125 7.70 -15.43 31.82
CA ALA A 125 8.76 -15.93 30.94
C ALA A 125 10.17 -15.38 31.24
N ILE A 126 10.33 -14.31 32.05
CA ILE A 126 11.67 -13.82 32.41
C ILE A 126 12.41 -14.90 33.22
N PRO A 127 13.59 -15.40 32.80
CA PRO A 127 14.21 -16.56 33.46
C PRO A 127 14.59 -16.33 34.93
N ASP A 128 15.15 -15.16 35.24
CA ASP A 128 15.56 -14.80 36.59
C ASP A 128 14.53 -13.86 37.26
N LYS A 129 13.66 -14.45 38.09
CA LYS A 129 12.64 -13.69 38.83
C LYS A 129 13.22 -12.73 39.86
N THR A 130 14.45 -12.95 40.31
CA THR A 130 15.08 -12.08 41.32
C THR A 130 15.37 -10.69 40.77
N LYS A 131 15.38 -10.53 39.45
CA LYS A 131 15.57 -9.24 38.76
C LYS A 131 14.34 -8.35 38.75
N ILE A 132 13.17 -8.85 39.17
CA ILE A 132 11.92 -8.08 39.18
C ILE A 132 11.54 -7.74 40.62
N HIS A 133 11.60 -6.46 40.95
CA HIS A 133 11.27 -5.94 42.27
C HIS A 133 9.98 -5.14 42.24
N VAL A 134 8.95 -5.65 42.90
CA VAL A 134 7.66 -4.99 43.09
C VAL A 134 7.69 -4.06 44.31
N SER A 135 6.69 -3.17 44.41
CA SER A 135 6.60 -2.13 45.45
C SER A 135 7.79 -1.16 45.47
N LYS A 136 8.51 -1.03 44.35
CA LYS A 136 9.67 -0.15 44.18
C LYS A 136 9.29 1.11 43.42
N ARG A 137 8.65 2.06 44.13
CA ARG A 137 8.33 3.37 43.57
C ARG A 137 9.57 4.25 43.58
N VAL A 138 10.10 4.55 42.40
CA VAL A 138 11.25 5.45 42.23
C VAL A 138 10.86 6.89 42.60
N SER A 139 11.77 7.59 43.28
CA SER A 139 11.60 8.99 43.70
C SER A 139 12.74 9.90 43.26
N LYS A 140 13.95 9.36 43.09
CA LYS A 140 15.15 10.13 42.73
C LYS A 140 16.13 9.27 41.94
N VAL A 141 16.90 9.90 41.05
CA VAL A 141 18.03 9.29 40.36
C VAL A 141 19.23 10.22 40.47
N ASP A 142 20.32 9.72 41.04
CA ASP A 142 21.63 10.39 41.04
C ASP A 142 22.50 9.73 39.97
N HIS A 143 23.23 10.51 39.17
CA HIS A 143 24.12 9.97 38.14
C HIS A 143 25.43 10.75 38.03
N THR A 144 26.46 10.06 37.57
CA THR A 144 27.82 10.57 37.35
C THR A 144 28.34 10.07 36.00
N ASP A 145 29.57 10.47 35.65
CA ASP A 145 30.25 9.95 34.46
C ASP A 145 30.53 8.44 34.52
N THR A 146 30.41 7.80 35.69
CA THR A 146 30.72 6.37 35.90
C THR A 146 29.50 5.49 36.13
N GLY A 147 28.34 6.04 36.49
CA GLY A 147 27.13 5.25 36.71
C GLY A 147 25.92 6.06 37.17
N ALA A 148 24.83 5.37 37.47
CA ALA A 148 23.60 5.94 38.02
C ALA A 148 23.09 5.10 39.20
N VAL A 149 22.49 5.77 40.18
CA VAL A 149 21.86 5.18 41.37
C VAL A 149 20.41 5.64 41.42
N VAL A 150 19.50 4.67 41.38
CA VAL A 150 18.05 4.89 41.47
C VAL A 150 17.60 4.67 42.90
N HIS A 151 16.89 5.66 43.47
CA HIS A 151 16.37 5.63 44.83
C HIS A 151 14.86 5.39 44.82
N CYS A 152 14.41 4.46 45.66
CA CYS A 152 13.01 4.14 45.87
C CYS A 152 12.46 4.82 47.14
N GLN A 153 11.14 5.01 47.20
CA GLN A 153 10.46 5.62 48.34
C GLN A 153 10.61 4.84 49.66
N ASP A 154 10.85 3.53 49.57
CA ASP A 154 11.10 2.67 50.73
C ASP A 154 12.55 2.72 51.23
N GLY A 155 13.39 3.60 50.64
CA GLY A 155 14.80 3.76 50.98
C GLY A 155 15.74 2.81 50.25
N SER A 156 15.23 1.82 49.50
CA SER A 156 16.09 0.92 48.72
C SER A 156 16.72 1.62 47.51
N THR A 157 17.93 1.17 47.14
CA THR A 157 18.70 1.75 46.04
C THR A 157 19.18 0.70 45.05
N TYR A 158 19.29 1.08 43.79
CA TYR A 158 19.71 0.22 42.69
C TYR A 158 20.69 0.95 41.78
N SER A 159 21.90 0.41 41.65
CA SER A 159 22.93 0.96 40.78
C SER A 159 22.96 0.28 39.41
N GLY A 160 23.26 1.05 38.36
CA GLY A 160 23.51 0.58 37.00
C GLY A 160 24.15 1.67 36.13
N ASP A 161 24.37 1.38 34.87
CA ASP A 161 24.98 2.29 33.90
C ASP A 161 23.93 3.19 33.23
N ILE A 162 22.73 2.66 33.00
CA ILE A 162 21.65 3.34 32.26
C ILE A 162 20.35 3.18 33.05
N VAL A 163 19.57 4.26 33.11
CA VAL A 163 18.23 4.28 33.72
C VAL A 163 17.19 4.45 32.63
N VAL A 164 16.24 3.51 32.60
CA VAL A 164 15.18 3.46 31.60
C VAL A 164 13.83 3.78 32.21
N GLY A 165 13.17 4.83 31.72
CA GLY A 165 11.79 5.18 32.05
C GLY A 165 10.79 4.41 31.19
N ALA A 166 10.18 3.38 31.76
CA ALA A 166 9.09 2.58 31.19
C ALA A 166 7.83 2.63 32.09
N ASP A 167 7.70 3.68 32.88
CA ASP A 167 6.74 3.90 33.97
C ASP A 167 5.47 4.66 33.54
N GLY A 168 5.21 4.72 32.23
CA GLY A 168 3.93 5.14 31.66
C GLY A 168 3.74 6.65 31.54
N VAL A 169 2.50 7.07 31.27
CA VAL A 169 2.18 8.45 30.87
C VAL A 169 2.55 9.52 31.91
N HIS A 170 2.50 9.18 33.20
CA HIS A 170 2.94 10.04 34.30
C HIS A 170 4.35 9.66 34.80
N SER A 171 5.25 9.37 33.87
CA SER A 171 6.62 8.91 34.14
C SER A 171 7.37 9.86 35.10
N THR A 172 7.88 9.29 36.19
CA THR A 172 8.78 9.94 37.13
C THR A 172 10.18 10.07 36.53
N VAL A 173 10.65 9.05 35.81
CA VAL A 173 11.96 9.09 35.14
C VAL A 173 12.02 10.18 34.09
N ARG A 174 10.95 10.36 33.29
CA ARG A 174 10.86 11.47 32.34
C ARG A 174 10.99 12.82 33.03
N SER A 175 10.26 13.05 34.13
CA SER A 175 10.33 14.31 34.86
C SER A 175 11.74 14.59 35.40
N LEU A 176 12.39 13.59 36.00
CA LEU A 176 13.78 13.71 36.49
C LEU A 176 14.78 13.97 35.35
N MET A 177 14.60 13.29 34.22
CA MET A 177 15.40 13.50 33.01
C MET A 177 15.21 14.93 32.48
N GLN A 178 13.98 15.43 32.46
CA GLN A 178 13.68 16.79 32.01
C GLN A 178 14.27 17.84 32.95
N ASP A 179 14.19 17.63 34.27
CA ASP A 179 14.82 18.50 35.26
C ASP A 179 16.34 18.55 35.07
N HIS A 180 16.96 17.40 34.76
CA HIS A 180 18.40 17.33 34.44
C HIS A 180 18.75 18.11 33.17
N ILE A 181 17.96 17.98 32.10
CA ILE A 181 18.14 18.76 30.88
C ILE A 181 18.04 20.25 31.17
N ASP A 182 16.99 20.69 31.87
CA ASP A 182 16.72 22.11 32.13
C ASP A 182 17.78 22.77 33.03
N ARG A 183 18.43 22.02 33.93
CA ARG A 183 19.58 22.54 34.70
C ARG A 183 20.74 22.97 33.82
N SER A 184 20.97 22.24 32.73
CA SER A 184 22.05 22.53 31.77
C SER A 184 21.62 23.46 30.63
N ASN A 185 20.33 23.43 30.28
CA ASN A 185 19.76 24.20 29.18
C ASN A 185 18.31 24.61 29.52
N PRO A 186 18.14 25.71 30.28
CA PRO A 186 16.82 26.15 30.75
C PRO A 186 15.83 26.36 29.60
N GLY A 187 14.62 25.81 29.74
CA GLY A 187 13.53 25.94 28.77
C GLY A 187 13.52 24.87 27.67
N LYS A 188 14.57 24.06 27.52
CA LYS A 188 14.66 23.03 26.48
C LYS A 188 13.54 21.99 26.55
N THR A 189 12.98 21.72 27.73
CA THR A 189 11.89 20.73 27.89
C THR A 189 10.50 21.34 28.03
N GLU A 190 10.35 22.65 27.86
CA GLU A 190 9.09 23.36 28.09
C GLU A 190 7.94 22.79 27.23
N LYS A 191 8.22 22.49 25.95
CA LYS A 191 7.27 21.87 25.03
C LYS A 191 6.77 20.52 25.56
N ASP A 192 7.68 19.65 25.99
CA ASP A 192 7.34 18.31 26.46
C ASP A 192 6.50 18.38 27.75
N ARG A 193 6.86 19.27 28.68
CA ARG A 193 6.13 19.45 29.95
C ARG A 193 4.70 19.96 29.75
N LYS A 194 4.48 20.78 28.72
CA LYS A 194 3.15 21.33 28.36
C LYS A 194 2.41 20.47 27.32
N GLY A 195 3.05 19.42 26.80
CA GLY A 195 2.56 18.67 25.63
C GLY A 195 1.49 17.62 25.92
N LEU A 196 1.30 17.21 27.19
CA LEU A 196 0.26 16.24 27.55
C LEU A 196 -1.13 16.88 27.48
N SER A 197 -2.00 16.31 26.66
CA SER A 197 -3.35 16.84 26.43
C SER A 197 -4.39 15.73 26.32
N ALA A 198 -5.67 16.06 26.46
CA ALA A 198 -6.78 15.14 26.20
C ALA A 198 -7.94 15.88 25.56
N GLU A 199 -8.47 15.36 24.45
CA GLU A 199 -9.66 15.88 23.75
C GLU A 199 -10.83 14.88 23.80
N TYR A 200 -10.56 13.64 24.20
CA TYR A 200 -11.54 12.58 24.31
C TYR A 200 -11.42 11.89 25.66
N ASN A 201 -12.52 11.29 26.12
CA ASN A 201 -12.49 10.27 27.16
C ASN A 201 -12.93 8.92 26.58
N CYS A 202 -12.72 7.87 27.36
CA CYS A 202 -13.12 6.53 26.98
C CYS A 202 -13.70 5.78 28.18
N ILE A 203 -14.87 5.18 27.99
CA ILE A 203 -15.37 4.11 28.84
C ILE A 203 -14.99 2.79 28.16
N PHE A 204 -14.22 1.95 28.85
CA PHE A 204 -13.73 0.69 28.29
C PHE A 204 -13.96 -0.46 29.25
N GLY A 205 -14.14 -1.67 28.70
CA GLY A 205 -14.52 -2.81 29.51
C GLY A 205 -14.49 -4.15 28.82
N LEU A 206 -14.97 -5.13 29.59
CA LEU A 206 -15.09 -6.54 29.26
C LEU A 206 -16.51 -6.97 29.57
N GLY A 207 -17.10 -7.84 28.75
CA GLY A 207 -18.45 -8.36 28.98
C GLY A 207 -18.57 -9.85 28.67
N LYS A 208 -19.61 -10.46 29.22
CA LYS A 208 -20.05 -11.81 28.83
C LYS A 208 -20.53 -11.83 27.36
N PRO A 209 -20.58 -13.00 26.71
CA PRO A 209 -21.14 -13.11 25.37
C PRO A 209 -22.57 -12.60 25.28
N ILE A 210 -22.90 -11.93 24.17
CA ILE A 210 -24.24 -11.43 23.85
C ILE A 210 -24.76 -12.22 22.65
N PRO A 211 -26.01 -12.71 22.65
CA PRO A 211 -26.58 -13.38 21.49
C PRO A 211 -26.42 -12.55 20.20
N GLY A 212 -25.90 -13.17 19.14
CA GLY A 212 -25.69 -12.53 17.83
C GLY A 212 -24.26 -12.02 17.57
N VAL A 213 -23.37 -12.03 18.57
CA VAL A 213 -21.93 -11.78 18.33
C VAL A 213 -21.25 -13.05 17.83
N VAL A 214 -20.28 -12.90 16.92
CA VAL A 214 -19.54 -14.01 16.33
C VAL A 214 -18.05 -13.83 16.65
N PRO A 215 -17.36 -14.82 17.24
CA PRO A 215 -15.92 -14.77 17.47
C PRO A 215 -15.14 -14.38 16.20
N GLY A 216 -14.08 -13.61 16.38
CA GLY A 216 -13.26 -13.08 15.28
C GLY A 216 -13.87 -11.85 14.60
N GLN A 217 -15.05 -11.37 15.00
CA GLN A 217 -15.60 -10.12 14.49
C GLN A 217 -15.11 -8.90 15.27
N THR A 218 -14.99 -7.78 14.55
CA THR A 218 -14.79 -6.45 15.14
C THR A 218 -15.89 -5.52 14.69
N HIS A 219 -16.37 -4.68 15.61
CA HIS A 219 -17.42 -3.71 15.33
C HIS A 219 -16.99 -2.32 15.74
N ARG A 220 -17.21 -1.35 14.85
CA ARG A 220 -16.99 0.08 15.08
C ARG A 220 -18.28 0.84 14.85
N THR A 221 -18.58 1.83 15.68
CA THR A 221 -19.68 2.77 15.42
C THR A 221 -19.11 4.15 15.21
N TYR A 222 -19.45 4.80 14.11
CA TYR A 222 -19.09 6.19 13.83
C TYR A 222 -20.30 7.10 14.05
N SER A 223 -20.09 8.21 14.76
CA SER A 223 -21.10 9.24 14.96
C SER A 223 -20.45 10.56 15.38
N GLU A 224 -21.23 11.63 15.41
CA GLU A 224 -20.73 12.96 15.76
C GLU A 224 -20.42 13.03 17.26
N GLY A 225 -19.14 13.27 17.58
CA GLY A 225 -18.64 13.41 18.94
C GLY A 225 -18.50 12.09 19.71
N ILE A 226 -18.87 10.95 19.12
CA ILE A 226 -18.73 9.63 19.75
C ILE A 226 -18.26 8.57 18.74
N SER A 227 -17.51 7.59 19.23
CA SER A 227 -17.28 6.36 18.48
C SER A 227 -17.22 5.16 19.41
N THR A 228 -17.51 3.98 18.88
CA THR A 228 -17.32 2.72 19.62
C THR A 228 -16.34 1.83 18.87
N LEU A 229 -15.69 0.96 19.63
CA LEU A 229 -14.82 -0.09 19.12
C LEU A 229 -15.03 -1.35 19.96
N SER A 230 -15.19 -2.50 19.30
CA SER A 230 -15.32 -3.78 20.01
C SER A 230 -14.74 -4.96 19.24
N PHE A 231 -14.37 -5.99 20.00
CA PHE A 231 -13.76 -7.22 19.53
C PHE A 231 -14.44 -8.40 20.21
N VAL A 232 -14.77 -9.42 19.41
CA VAL A 232 -15.35 -10.67 19.89
C VAL A 232 -14.24 -11.72 19.98
N GLY A 233 -13.76 -11.98 21.18
CA GLY A 233 -12.74 -12.99 21.44
C GLY A 233 -13.29 -14.40 21.59
N GLU A 234 -12.42 -15.31 22.02
CA GLU A 234 -12.73 -16.72 22.27
C GLU A 234 -13.94 -16.87 23.22
N GLY A 235 -14.80 -17.85 22.91
CA GLY A 235 -16.03 -18.10 23.66
C GLY A 235 -17.06 -16.97 23.58
N GLY A 236 -16.91 -16.02 22.65
CA GLY A 236 -17.82 -14.88 22.46
C GLY A 236 -17.60 -13.72 23.43
N ARG A 237 -16.46 -13.70 24.16
CA ARG A 237 -16.16 -12.63 25.13
C ARG A 237 -16.04 -11.28 24.42
N MET A 238 -16.71 -10.27 24.95
CA MET A 238 -16.72 -8.93 24.37
C MET A 238 -15.68 -8.02 25.02
N TYR A 239 -14.81 -7.43 24.20
CA TYR A 239 -13.96 -6.30 24.56
C TYR A 239 -14.53 -5.05 23.92
N TRP A 240 -14.72 -3.96 24.65
CA TRP A 240 -15.39 -2.78 24.10
C TRP A 240 -14.86 -1.47 24.67
N PHE A 241 -15.02 -0.43 23.85
CA PHE A 241 -14.58 0.95 24.10
C PHE A 241 -15.65 1.89 23.55
N LEU A 242 -15.98 2.92 24.33
CA LEU A 242 -16.83 4.04 23.95
C LEU A 242 -16.04 5.31 24.13
N PHE A 243 -15.70 5.97 23.02
CA PHE A 243 -15.00 7.24 22.98
C PHE A 243 -16.01 8.38 22.93
N THR A 244 -15.81 9.40 23.75
CA THR A 244 -16.64 10.61 23.74
C THR A 244 -15.74 11.84 23.68
N LYS A 245 -16.06 12.76 22.77
CA LYS A 245 -15.39 14.05 22.66
C LYS A 245 -15.69 14.91 23.89
N LEU A 246 -14.66 15.53 24.45
CA LEU A 246 -14.81 16.49 25.54
C LEU A 246 -15.32 17.84 25.00
N ASP A 247 -15.81 18.69 25.90
CA ASP A 247 -16.24 20.06 25.60
C ASP A 247 -15.09 20.91 25.04
N LYS A 248 -13.87 20.65 25.49
CA LYS A 248 -12.64 21.28 25.00
C LYS A 248 -11.45 20.34 25.15
N ARG A 249 -10.32 20.75 24.57
CA ARG A 249 -9.03 20.11 24.81
C ARG A 249 -8.46 20.57 26.15
N TYR A 250 -8.16 19.61 27.02
CA TYR A 250 -7.51 19.83 28.31
C TYR A 250 -6.01 19.57 28.23
N PHE A 251 -5.24 20.17 29.14
CA PHE A 251 -3.78 20.06 29.17
C PHE A 251 -3.27 19.80 30.59
N GLY A 252 -2.21 18.99 30.68
CA GLY A 252 -1.49 18.72 31.93
C GLY A 252 -2.41 18.37 33.10
N LYS A 253 -2.31 19.15 34.19
CA LYS A 253 -3.07 18.93 35.43
C LYS A 253 -4.58 19.16 35.31
N ASP A 254 -5.02 19.89 34.28
CA ASP A 254 -6.43 20.21 34.07
C ASP A 254 -7.20 19.07 33.40
N ILE A 255 -6.50 18.01 32.97
CA ILE A 255 -7.10 16.81 32.40
C ILE A 255 -8.03 16.16 33.46
N PRO A 256 -9.33 15.98 33.15
CA PRO A 256 -10.29 15.43 34.09
C PRO A 256 -9.93 14.02 34.59
N LYS A 257 -10.31 13.74 35.84
CA LYS A 257 -10.24 12.40 36.43
C LYS A 257 -11.66 11.96 36.76
N TYR A 258 -11.95 10.68 36.53
CA TYR A 258 -13.29 10.13 36.66
C TYR A 258 -13.36 9.09 37.79
N THR A 259 -14.41 9.19 38.59
CA THR A 259 -14.80 8.16 39.56
C THR A 259 -15.66 7.09 38.90
N LYS A 260 -15.95 6.00 39.63
CA LYS A 260 -16.92 5.00 39.17
C LYS A 260 -18.33 5.59 39.02
N ALA A 261 -18.72 6.53 39.87
CA ALA A 261 -20.02 7.19 39.77
C ALA A 261 -20.13 8.05 38.50
N ASP A 262 -19.06 8.76 38.13
CA ASP A 262 -19.01 9.54 36.88
C ASP A 262 -19.16 8.64 35.65
N MET A 263 -18.49 7.48 35.66
CA MET A 263 -18.61 6.47 34.60
C MET A 263 -20.05 5.95 34.47
N GLU A 264 -20.69 5.55 35.58
CA GLU A 264 -22.08 5.06 35.57
C GLU A 264 -23.06 6.12 35.07
N LYS A 265 -22.82 7.40 35.40
CA LYS A 265 -23.60 8.53 34.89
C LYS A 265 -23.38 8.73 33.39
N ALA A 266 -22.13 8.73 32.93
CA ALA A 266 -21.76 8.96 31.54
C ALA A 266 -22.29 7.86 30.61
N ALA A 267 -22.22 6.59 31.02
CA ALA A 267 -22.69 5.45 30.22
C ALA A 267 -24.19 5.55 29.87
N LYS A 268 -25.02 6.14 30.74
CA LYS A 268 -26.47 6.29 30.54
C LYS A 268 -26.82 7.18 29.35
N ALA A 269 -25.96 8.11 28.95
CA ALA A 269 -26.20 9.00 27.82
C ALA A 269 -26.22 8.26 26.47
N PHE A 270 -25.65 7.06 26.41
CA PHE A 270 -25.37 6.36 25.15
C PHE A 270 -26.12 5.03 25.01
N LEU A 271 -27.06 4.71 25.90
CA LEU A 271 -27.76 3.41 25.93
C LEU A 271 -28.43 3.02 24.59
N LYS A 272 -28.90 4.01 23.83
CA LYS A 272 -29.55 3.80 22.52
C LYS A 272 -28.58 3.72 21.34
N VAL A 273 -27.28 3.93 21.55
CA VAL A 273 -26.28 3.84 20.47
C VAL A 273 -26.15 2.38 20.05
N HIS A 274 -26.29 2.14 18.75
CA HIS A 274 -26.11 0.83 18.16
C HIS A 274 -24.62 0.52 17.94
N MET A 275 -24.22 -0.71 18.29
CA MET A 275 -22.91 -1.29 18.00
C MET A 275 -22.97 -2.34 16.89
N THR A 276 -24.16 -2.90 16.66
CA THR A 276 -24.52 -3.66 15.45
C THR A 276 -25.92 -3.24 15.02
N GLU A 277 -26.46 -3.85 13.96
CA GLU A 277 -27.86 -3.66 13.57
C GLU A 277 -28.83 -3.88 14.74
N SER A 278 -28.60 -4.90 15.57
CA SER A 278 -29.51 -5.32 16.65
C SER A 278 -28.98 -5.10 18.07
N ILE A 279 -27.67 -4.90 18.25
CA ILE A 279 -27.04 -4.79 19.57
C ILE A 279 -26.79 -3.32 19.91
N THR A 280 -27.30 -2.90 21.06
CA THR A 280 -27.11 -1.55 21.59
C THR A 280 -26.08 -1.51 22.72
N TRP A 281 -25.61 -0.30 23.03
CA TRP A 281 -24.74 -0.05 24.17
C TRP A 281 -25.37 -0.49 25.50
N ASP A 282 -26.69 -0.38 25.67
CA ASP A 282 -27.38 -0.83 26.88
C ASP A 282 -27.15 -2.33 27.15
N GLN A 283 -27.32 -3.17 26.13
CA GLN A 283 -27.09 -4.61 26.25
C GLN A 283 -25.62 -4.90 26.60
N ILE A 284 -24.68 -4.20 25.96
CA ILE A 284 -23.26 -4.33 26.27
C ILE A 284 -22.96 -3.90 27.71
N TRP A 285 -23.52 -2.77 28.15
CA TRP A 285 -23.37 -2.27 29.50
C TRP A 285 -23.89 -3.24 30.56
N GLN A 286 -25.03 -3.89 30.31
CA GLN A 286 -25.64 -4.85 31.24
C GLN A 286 -24.83 -6.14 31.41
N THR A 287 -24.09 -6.56 30.37
CA THR A 287 -23.24 -7.76 30.38
C THR A 287 -21.83 -7.55 30.92
N ARG A 288 -21.48 -6.31 31.29
CA ARG A 288 -20.12 -5.96 31.73
C ARG A 288 -19.69 -6.78 32.96
N THR A 289 -18.49 -7.32 32.90
CA THR A 289 -17.78 -7.92 34.06
C THR A 289 -16.72 -6.98 34.62
N PHE A 290 -16.24 -6.07 33.78
CA PHE A 290 -15.29 -5.02 34.15
C PHE A 290 -15.55 -3.79 33.29
N ALA A 291 -15.47 -2.60 33.90
CA ALA A 291 -15.52 -1.34 33.19
C ALA A 291 -14.71 -0.27 33.92
N ASN A 292 -14.08 0.63 33.18
CA ASN A 292 -13.43 1.80 33.72
C ASN A 292 -13.55 3.00 32.77
N MET A 293 -13.31 4.21 33.29
CA MET A 293 -13.35 5.43 32.50
C MET A 293 -12.09 6.26 32.70
N THR A 294 -11.55 6.81 31.62
CA THR A 294 -10.37 7.68 31.68
C THR A 294 -10.35 8.67 30.52
N CYS A 295 -9.61 9.78 30.66
CA CYS A 295 -9.26 10.62 29.53
C CYS A 295 -8.27 9.90 28.62
N ILE A 296 -8.45 10.05 27.31
CA ILE A 296 -7.50 9.55 26.33
C ILE A 296 -6.47 10.64 26.07
N GLU A 297 -5.32 10.46 26.70
CA GLU A 297 -4.21 11.38 26.60
C GLU A 297 -3.49 11.28 25.24
N GLU A 298 -2.97 12.40 24.78
CA GLU A 298 -2.13 12.56 23.59
C GLU A 298 -0.87 13.33 23.99
N SER A 299 0.31 12.83 23.62
CA SER A 299 1.60 13.46 23.86
C SER A 299 2.66 12.95 22.89
N LYS A 300 3.51 13.86 22.38
CA LYS A 300 4.69 13.54 21.58
C LYS A 300 5.86 14.36 22.14
N ASN A 301 6.71 13.73 22.94
CA ASN A 301 7.88 14.41 23.49
C ASN A 301 9.04 14.44 22.48
N GLU A 302 9.86 15.48 22.54
CA GLU A 302 11.08 15.61 21.74
C GLU A 302 12.31 15.08 22.48
N ASN A 303 12.35 15.23 23.81
CA ASN A 303 13.50 14.83 24.61
C ASN A 303 13.27 13.43 25.21
N TRP A 304 13.86 12.41 24.58
CA TRP A 304 13.72 11.00 25.01
C TRP A 304 14.89 10.52 25.87
N THR A 305 16.02 11.21 25.78
CA THR A 305 17.31 10.79 26.33
C THR A 305 18.06 11.97 26.93
N ALA A 306 18.76 11.76 28.04
CA ALA A 306 19.75 12.70 28.56
C ALA A 306 20.82 11.93 29.34
N ASP A 307 22.09 12.04 28.96
CA ASP A 307 23.18 11.34 29.63
C ASP A 307 22.93 9.84 29.79
N ARG A 308 22.62 9.38 31.01
CA ARG A 308 22.33 7.97 31.34
C ARG A 308 20.83 7.65 31.37
N PHE A 309 19.97 8.64 31.12
CA PHE A 309 18.52 8.49 31.06
C PHE A 309 18.05 8.20 29.63
N VAL A 310 17.11 7.27 29.51
CA VAL A 310 16.29 7.08 28.31
C VAL A 310 14.88 6.70 28.73
N CYS A 311 13.86 7.15 27.99
CA CYS A 311 12.48 6.74 28.22
C CYS A 311 11.88 6.14 26.94
N LEU A 312 10.93 5.22 27.10
CA LEU A 312 10.21 4.61 25.97
C LEU A 312 8.75 4.27 26.30
N GLY A 313 7.95 4.03 25.26
CA GLY A 313 6.53 3.73 25.41
C GLY A 313 5.73 4.98 25.79
N ASP A 314 4.65 4.77 26.55
CA ASP A 314 3.78 5.86 27.04
C ASP A 314 4.52 6.94 27.85
N ALA A 315 5.73 6.65 28.34
CA ALA A 315 6.58 7.65 29.00
C ALA A 315 7.02 8.78 28.05
N ILE A 316 7.00 8.59 26.74
CA ILE A 316 7.49 9.57 25.77
C ILE A 316 6.48 9.89 24.66
N HIS A 317 5.65 8.91 24.31
CA HIS A 317 4.69 9.04 23.23
C HIS A 317 3.37 8.41 23.65
N LYS A 318 2.34 9.25 23.78
CA LYS A 318 0.99 8.84 24.12
C LYS A 318 0.05 9.15 22.96
N MET A 319 -0.74 8.17 22.59
CA MET A 319 -1.67 8.24 21.48
C MET A 319 -3.02 7.64 21.86
N THR A 320 -4.03 8.04 21.11
CA THR A 320 -5.36 7.43 21.18
C THR A 320 -5.32 5.94 20.80
N PRO A 321 -6.18 5.09 21.40
CA PRO A 321 -6.07 3.64 21.26
C PRO A 321 -6.76 3.08 20.00
N ASN A 322 -7.44 3.90 19.19
CA ASN A 322 -8.30 3.46 18.09
C ASN A 322 -7.55 2.66 17.00
N LEU A 323 -6.25 2.94 16.81
CA LEU A 323 -5.37 2.18 15.93
C LEU A 323 -4.76 0.93 16.59
N GLY A 324 -4.79 0.83 17.92
CA GLY A 324 -4.15 -0.26 18.67
C GLY A 324 -2.61 -0.22 18.68
N ALA A 325 -2.01 0.89 18.25
CA ALA A 325 -0.58 0.97 17.98
C ALA A 325 0.30 1.20 19.22
N GLY A 326 -0.23 1.77 20.31
CA GLY A 326 0.59 2.22 21.45
C GLY A 326 1.48 1.13 22.08
N GLY A 327 0.90 -0.02 22.43
CA GLY A 327 1.66 -1.14 22.99
C GLY A 327 2.64 -1.76 21.99
N ASN A 328 2.25 -1.87 20.71
CA ASN A 328 3.11 -2.38 19.65
C ASN A 328 4.30 -1.46 19.37
N ALA A 329 4.09 -0.14 19.41
CA ALA A 329 5.16 0.86 19.31
C ALA A 329 6.12 0.76 20.50
N ALA A 330 5.62 0.45 21.71
CA ALA A 330 6.46 0.22 22.88
C ALA A 330 7.31 -1.06 22.77
N ILE A 331 6.74 -2.15 22.24
CA ILE A 331 7.47 -3.41 21.94
C ILE A 331 8.58 -3.15 20.90
N GLU A 332 8.27 -2.44 19.81
CA GLU A 332 9.28 -2.04 18.81
C GLU A 332 10.39 -1.17 19.43
N SER A 333 10.03 -0.19 20.26
CA SER A 333 11.01 0.68 20.92
C SER A 333 11.89 -0.08 21.92
N ALA A 334 11.38 -1.13 22.57
CA ALA A 334 12.18 -1.99 23.45
C ALA A 334 13.25 -2.76 22.65
N ALA A 335 12.87 -3.38 21.52
CA ALA A 335 13.83 -4.05 20.64
C ALA A 335 14.89 -3.08 20.08
N ALA A 336 14.45 -1.90 19.60
CA ALA A 336 15.35 -0.89 19.06
C ALA A 336 16.36 -0.36 20.10
N LEU A 337 15.91 -0.13 21.34
CA LEU A 337 16.79 0.29 22.42
C LEU A 337 17.81 -0.81 22.74
N ALA A 338 17.37 -2.06 22.86
CA ALA A 338 18.27 -3.18 23.12
C ALA A 338 19.33 -3.36 22.02
N ASN A 339 18.96 -3.23 20.74
CA ASN A 339 19.93 -3.25 19.64
C ASN A 339 20.95 -2.13 19.76
N SER A 340 20.51 -0.92 20.12
CA SER A 340 21.42 0.22 20.28
C SER A 340 22.41 -0.01 21.42
N LEU A 341 21.94 -0.58 22.54
CA LEU A 341 22.78 -0.88 23.71
C LEU A 341 23.71 -2.07 23.48
N ALA A 342 23.32 -3.06 22.68
CA ALA A 342 24.14 -4.24 22.37
C ALA A 342 25.44 -3.89 21.62
N ASN A 343 25.49 -2.73 20.96
CA ASN A 343 26.67 -2.22 20.28
C ASN A 343 27.68 -1.54 21.21
N LEU A 344 27.35 -1.36 22.49
CA LEU A 344 28.26 -0.76 23.46
C LEU A 344 29.34 -1.76 23.90
N PRO A 345 30.56 -1.27 24.22
CA PRO A 345 31.57 -2.10 24.86
C PRO A 345 31.05 -2.69 26.17
N LYS A 346 31.34 -3.97 26.43
CA LYS A 346 30.90 -4.62 27.66
C LYS A 346 31.66 -4.16 28.90
N HIS A 347 32.82 -3.53 28.73
CA HIS A 347 33.71 -3.07 29.80
C HIS A 347 34.10 -1.61 29.58
N THR A 348 34.17 -0.84 30.67
CA THR A 348 34.59 0.57 30.68
C THR A 348 33.79 1.46 29.72
N LEU A 349 32.57 1.81 30.13
CA LEU A 349 31.66 2.65 29.36
C LEU A 349 31.92 4.13 29.62
N SER A 350 32.22 4.90 28.58
CA SER A 350 32.23 6.36 28.67
C SER A 350 30.81 6.92 28.54
N LEU A 351 30.55 8.04 29.20
CA LEU A 351 29.28 8.75 29.06
C LEU A 351 28.98 9.13 27.60
N GLN A 352 30.03 9.43 26.82
CA GLN A 352 29.89 9.77 25.39
C GLN A 352 29.38 8.59 24.56
N GLN A 353 29.86 7.37 24.84
CA GLN A 353 29.39 6.16 24.16
C GLN A 353 27.91 5.91 24.47
N ILE A 354 27.51 6.05 25.74
CA ILE A 354 26.10 5.93 26.15
C ILE A 354 25.24 6.98 25.43
N ARG A 355 25.65 8.25 25.45
CA ARG A 355 24.95 9.33 24.73
C ARG A 355 24.77 9.01 23.25
N TYR A 356 25.80 8.48 22.59
CA TYR A 356 25.74 8.10 21.18
C TYR A 356 24.73 6.97 20.94
N ALA A 357 24.77 5.89 21.74
CA ALA A 357 23.83 4.78 21.61
C ALA A 357 22.38 5.22 21.89
N LEU A 358 22.15 6.01 22.94
CA LEU A 358 20.81 6.50 23.25
C LEU A 358 20.28 7.45 22.16
N LYS A 359 21.14 8.30 21.59
CA LYS A 359 20.78 9.15 20.45
C LYS A 359 20.45 8.32 19.20
N ALA A 360 21.21 7.28 18.92
CA ALA A 360 20.93 6.40 17.77
C ALA A 360 19.56 5.71 17.90
N PHE A 361 19.17 5.29 19.12
CA PHE A 361 17.81 4.80 19.39
C PHE A 361 16.75 5.87 19.12
N HIS A 362 16.94 7.08 19.65
CA HIS A 362 16.03 8.21 19.44
C HIS A 362 15.83 8.49 17.95
N ASP A 363 16.92 8.72 17.20
CA ASP A 363 16.88 9.09 15.79
C ASP A 363 16.20 8.01 14.94
N LYS A 364 16.41 6.73 15.27
CA LYS A 364 15.82 5.60 14.56
C LYS A 364 14.30 5.49 14.77
N ARG A 365 13.80 5.90 15.95
CA ARG A 365 12.41 5.66 16.38
C ARG A 365 11.50 6.87 16.25
N GLN A 366 12.02 8.08 16.42
CA GLN A 366 11.22 9.29 16.60
C GLN A 366 10.22 9.52 15.47
N GLU A 367 10.68 9.51 14.22
CA GLU A 367 9.81 9.78 13.06
C GLU A 367 8.67 8.77 12.95
N ARG A 368 8.99 7.48 13.04
CA ARG A 368 8.01 6.39 12.94
C ARG A 368 6.97 6.45 14.06
N VAL A 369 7.40 6.68 15.29
CA VAL A 369 6.50 6.81 16.44
C VAL A 369 5.62 8.06 16.30
N ASN A 370 6.17 9.19 15.87
CA ASN A 370 5.40 10.42 15.68
C ASN A 370 4.31 10.24 14.61
N ASN A 371 4.66 9.66 13.46
CA ASN A 371 3.68 9.38 12.41
C ASN A 371 2.59 8.41 12.88
N THR A 372 2.95 7.43 13.72
CA THR A 372 2.00 6.50 14.34
C THR A 372 1.06 7.21 15.30
N CYS A 373 1.58 8.10 16.15
CA CYS A 373 0.78 8.92 17.06
C CYS A 373 -0.22 9.78 16.27
N ASP A 374 0.25 10.48 15.24
CA ASP A 374 -0.59 11.37 14.43
C ASP A 374 -1.69 10.59 13.73
N THR A 375 -1.36 9.46 13.10
CA THR A 375 -2.34 8.58 12.44
C THR A 375 -3.40 8.06 13.43
N ALA A 376 -2.99 7.62 14.62
CA ALA A 376 -3.94 7.14 15.63
C ALA A 376 -4.88 8.26 16.11
N ASN A 377 -4.31 9.43 16.40
CA ASN A 377 -5.02 10.60 16.87
C ASN A 377 -6.00 11.15 15.82
N ASP A 378 -5.60 11.17 14.55
CA ASP A 378 -6.46 11.56 13.43
C ASP A 378 -7.58 10.55 13.21
N LEU A 379 -7.29 9.25 13.30
CA LEU A 379 -8.30 8.20 13.18
C LEU A 379 -9.41 8.41 14.21
N THR A 380 -9.09 8.67 15.49
CA THR A 380 -10.09 8.95 16.53
C THR A 380 -11.02 10.11 16.14
N ARG A 381 -10.47 11.17 15.54
CA ARG A 381 -11.24 12.34 15.08
C ARG A 381 -12.11 12.01 13.86
N VAL A 382 -11.64 11.15 12.97
CA VAL A 382 -12.43 10.63 11.84
C VAL A 382 -13.60 9.78 12.33
N GLU A 383 -13.35 8.82 13.22
CA GLU A 383 -14.38 7.92 13.75
C GLU A 383 -15.45 8.66 14.56
N ALA A 384 -15.05 9.71 15.29
CA ALA A 384 -15.97 10.59 16.02
C ALA A 384 -16.53 11.74 15.16
N MET A 385 -16.30 11.72 13.83
CA MET A 385 -16.79 12.72 12.86
C MET A 385 -16.60 14.16 13.34
N SER A 386 -15.42 14.48 13.85
CA SER A 386 -15.22 15.68 14.68
C SER A 386 -15.38 17.03 13.96
N ASN A 387 -15.43 17.00 12.62
CA ASN A 387 -15.75 18.12 11.73
C ASN A 387 -16.30 17.57 10.39
N LEU A 388 -16.72 18.46 9.47
CA LEU A 388 -17.31 18.07 8.19
C LEU A 388 -16.36 17.23 7.32
N GLY A 389 -15.07 17.56 7.28
CA GLY A 389 -14.07 16.78 6.53
C GLY A 389 -13.95 15.36 7.07
N ASN A 390 -13.87 15.21 8.38
CA ASN A 390 -13.83 13.92 9.07
C ASN A 390 -15.10 13.11 8.85
N LYS A 391 -16.28 13.76 8.86
CA LYS A 391 -17.56 13.12 8.55
C LYS A 391 -17.59 12.58 7.12
N LEU A 392 -17.16 13.37 6.14
CA LEU A 392 -17.08 12.95 4.75
C LEU A 392 -16.09 11.78 4.58
N THR A 393 -14.94 11.86 5.24
CA THR A 393 -13.95 10.79 5.25
C THR A 393 -14.52 9.50 5.82
N ALA A 394 -15.16 9.56 7.00
CA ALA A 394 -15.68 8.41 7.71
C ALA A 394 -16.83 7.70 6.95
N LEU A 395 -17.72 8.47 6.33
CA LEU A 395 -18.95 7.94 5.71
C LEU A 395 -18.81 7.61 4.23
N TYR A 396 -17.89 8.24 3.51
CA TYR A 396 -17.80 8.11 2.05
C TYR A 396 -16.41 7.71 1.57
N LEU A 397 -15.35 8.33 2.10
CA LEU A 397 -13.98 8.01 1.65
C LEU A 397 -13.55 6.62 2.13
N LEU A 398 -13.49 6.37 3.44
CA LEU A 398 -13.02 5.10 3.99
C LEU A 398 -13.77 3.88 3.42
N PRO A 399 -15.12 3.90 3.28
CA PRO A 399 -15.84 2.80 2.64
C PRO A 399 -15.46 2.55 1.18
N ALA A 400 -15.07 3.61 0.45
CA ALA A 400 -14.69 3.51 -0.96
C ALA A 400 -13.23 3.05 -1.17
N LEU A 401 -12.37 3.09 -0.15
CA LEU A 401 -10.96 2.70 -0.26
C LEU A 401 -10.75 1.18 -0.35
N GLY A 402 -11.75 0.37 0.00
CA GLY A 402 -11.65 -1.10 -0.04
C GLY A 402 -10.39 -1.63 0.64
N ASP A 403 -9.60 -2.44 -0.07
CA ASP A 403 -8.38 -3.07 0.45
C ASP A 403 -7.22 -2.08 0.67
N SER A 404 -7.29 -0.85 0.16
CA SER A 404 -6.21 0.13 0.32
C SER A 404 -5.97 0.55 1.76
N LEU A 405 -6.99 0.44 2.63
CA LEU A 405 -6.81 0.61 4.07
C LEU A 405 -5.96 -0.52 4.68
N THR A 406 -6.15 -1.73 4.19
CA THR A 406 -5.34 -2.90 4.57
C THR A 406 -3.92 -2.77 4.00
N ASP A 407 -3.76 -2.23 2.79
CA ASP A 407 -2.44 -1.91 2.22
C ASP A 407 -1.66 -0.95 3.12
N LEU A 408 -2.27 0.18 3.49
CA LEU A 408 -1.66 1.17 4.38
C LEU A 408 -1.31 0.58 5.75
N THR A 409 -2.20 -0.24 6.30
CA THR A 409 -1.98 -0.90 7.60
C THR A 409 -0.78 -1.85 7.55
N CYS A 410 -0.68 -2.67 6.50
CA CYS A 410 0.45 -3.59 6.33
C CYS A 410 1.75 -2.84 6.05
N ASP A 411 1.71 -1.80 5.21
CA ASP A 411 2.85 -0.95 4.87
C ASP A 411 3.43 -0.26 6.11
N ALA A 412 2.57 0.19 7.02
CA ALA A 412 2.99 0.73 8.31
C ALA A 412 3.71 -0.32 9.19
N MET A 413 3.49 -1.62 8.99
CA MET A 413 4.07 -2.68 9.81
C MET A 413 5.37 -3.25 9.23
N VAL A 414 5.47 -3.48 7.92
CA VAL A 414 6.59 -4.23 7.31
C VAL A 414 7.98 -3.63 7.52
N GLY A 415 8.04 -2.33 7.82
CA GLY A 415 9.26 -1.59 8.18
C GLY A 415 9.61 -1.62 9.68
N ALA A 416 8.91 -2.41 10.50
CA ALA A 416 9.14 -2.50 11.94
C ALA A 416 10.51 -3.09 12.29
N GLU A 417 11.01 -2.65 13.43
CA GLU A 417 12.25 -3.15 14.04
C GLU A 417 12.11 -4.61 14.48
N ILE A 418 13.25 -5.29 14.59
CA ILE A 418 13.39 -6.61 15.23
C ILE A 418 14.58 -6.58 16.17
N LEU A 419 14.70 -7.57 17.05
CA LEU A 419 15.88 -7.73 17.89
C LEU A 419 17.02 -8.34 17.05
N ASP A 420 18.16 -7.64 16.94
CA ASP A 420 19.28 -8.04 16.08
C ASP A 420 20.07 -9.25 16.64
N SER A 421 19.99 -9.48 17.95
CA SER A 421 20.64 -10.62 18.61
C SER A 421 19.96 -11.96 18.34
N LEU A 422 18.79 -11.96 17.70
CA LEU A 422 18.02 -13.15 17.35
C LEU A 422 17.70 -13.19 15.85
N PRO A 423 17.59 -14.38 15.24
CA PRO A 423 17.19 -14.49 13.84
C PRO A 423 15.75 -13.98 13.62
N ALA A 424 15.42 -13.63 12.38
CA ALA A 424 14.05 -13.35 12.01
C ALA A 424 13.20 -14.63 12.18
N PRO A 425 11.96 -14.54 12.71
CA PRO A 425 11.14 -15.72 12.91
C PRO A 425 10.74 -16.37 11.59
N VAL A 426 10.65 -17.70 11.56
CA VAL A 426 10.30 -18.49 10.36
C VAL A 426 8.92 -18.09 9.81
N GLN A 427 7.94 -17.85 10.69
CA GLN A 427 6.59 -17.45 10.30
C GLN A 427 6.59 -16.14 9.49
N SER A 428 7.42 -15.17 9.86
CA SER A 428 7.57 -13.91 9.12
C SER A 428 8.11 -14.08 7.70
N LEU A 429 8.80 -15.19 7.39
CA LEU A 429 9.33 -15.50 6.06
C LEU A 429 8.26 -16.07 5.11
N THR A 430 7.14 -16.56 5.66
CA THR A 430 6.02 -17.12 4.87
C THR A 430 5.04 -16.05 4.37
N ALA A 431 5.15 -14.84 4.91
CA ALA A 431 4.41 -13.64 4.58
C ALA A 431 4.36 -13.36 3.06
N THR A 432 3.18 -12.97 2.54
CA THR A 432 3.05 -12.59 1.12
C THR A 432 3.56 -11.19 0.82
N MET A 433 3.69 -10.33 1.83
CA MET A 433 4.32 -9.01 1.77
C MET A 433 5.63 -9.07 2.56
N PRO A 434 6.79 -8.89 1.91
CA PRO A 434 8.08 -9.11 2.56
C PRO A 434 8.36 -8.03 3.61
N TRP A 435 8.77 -8.47 4.81
CA TRP A 435 9.32 -7.58 5.83
C TRP A 435 10.63 -6.95 5.34
N ASN A 436 10.72 -5.63 5.39
CA ASN A 436 11.90 -4.91 4.95
C ASN A 436 12.01 -3.58 5.71
N PRO A 437 13.04 -3.41 6.56
CA PRO A 437 13.27 -2.19 7.34
C PRO A 437 13.46 -0.93 6.47
N ASN A 438 13.82 -1.10 5.19
CA ASN A 438 14.01 -0.01 4.24
C ASN A 438 12.77 0.31 3.40
N SER A 439 11.62 -0.28 3.73
CA SER A 439 10.32 0.01 3.11
C SER A 439 9.26 0.27 4.18
N GLY A 440 8.05 0.63 3.76
CA GLY A 440 6.96 0.98 4.66
C GLY A 440 6.81 2.48 4.83
N LEU A 441 6.05 2.86 5.85
CA LEU A 441 5.69 4.26 6.14
C LEU A 441 6.88 5.24 6.03
N GLY A 442 6.79 6.18 5.09
CA GLY A 442 7.78 7.23 4.85
C GLY A 442 8.97 6.80 3.98
N LYS A 443 9.05 5.53 3.56
CA LYS A 443 10.18 4.95 2.81
C LYS A 443 9.74 4.48 1.41
N HIS A 444 9.07 5.37 0.68
CA HIS A 444 8.60 5.12 -0.69
C HIS A 444 9.60 5.58 -1.75
N GLU A 445 9.51 4.98 -2.94
CA GLU A 445 10.34 5.42 -4.06
C GLU A 445 9.99 6.87 -4.48
N ASN A 446 11.03 7.69 -4.69
CA ASN A 446 10.83 9.07 -5.10
C ASN A 446 10.28 9.14 -6.53
N LYS A 447 9.04 9.61 -6.67
CA LYS A 447 8.35 9.77 -7.96
C LYS A 447 9.09 10.69 -8.94
N TRP A 448 9.80 11.72 -8.46
CA TRP A 448 10.62 12.59 -9.31
C TRP A 448 11.83 11.87 -9.89
N LYS A 449 12.46 10.99 -9.11
CA LYS A 449 13.55 10.13 -9.61
C LYS A 449 13.04 9.19 -10.68
N ARG A 450 11.84 8.62 -10.51
CA ARG A 450 11.19 7.80 -11.55
C ARG A 450 10.86 8.61 -12.80
N ALA A 451 10.31 9.82 -12.63
CA ALA A 451 10.03 10.72 -13.75
C ALA A 451 11.29 11.06 -14.56
N ALA A 452 12.42 11.32 -13.89
CA ALA A 452 13.70 11.54 -14.55
C ALA A 452 14.15 10.33 -15.39
N TRP A 453 14.02 9.11 -14.85
CA TRP A 453 14.31 7.88 -15.61
C TRP A 453 13.37 7.65 -16.79
N ALA A 454 12.14 8.18 -16.74
CA ALA A 454 11.13 8.05 -17.78
C ALA A 454 11.18 9.16 -18.84
N LEU A 455 12.04 10.18 -18.71
CA LEU A 455 12.19 11.24 -19.71
C LEU A 455 12.43 10.72 -21.15
N PRO A 456 13.20 9.64 -21.40
CA PRO A 456 13.34 9.10 -22.75
C PRO A 456 12.01 8.66 -23.40
N ILE A 457 10.98 8.32 -22.61
CA ILE A 457 9.64 8.04 -23.14
C ILE A 457 9.03 9.31 -23.75
N LEU A 458 9.23 10.47 -23.13
CA LEU A 458 8.72 11.75 -23.63
C LEU A 458 9.46 12.24 -24.88
N LEU A 459 10.66 11.73 -25.18
CA LEU A 459 11.31 11.98 -26.46
C LEU A 459 10.52 11.38 -27.63
N ALA A 460 9.82 10.25 -27.43
CA ALA A 460 8.92 9.70 -28.44
C ALA A 460 7.69 10.59 -28.67
N LEU A 461 7.17 11.23 -27.62
CA LEU A 461 6.11 12.24 -27.75
C LEU A 461 6.58 13.47 -28.53
N TYR A 462 7.79 13.95 -28.24
CA TYR A 462 8.41 15.03 -29.00
C TYR A 462 8.64 14.62 -30.46
N ALA A 463 9.13 13.40 -30.71
CA ALA A 463 9.29 12.89 -32.06
C ALA A 463 7.95 12.84 -32.81
N ALA A 464 6.87 12.38 -32.17
CA ALA A 464 5.53 12.36 -32.76
C ALA A 464 5.07 13.77 -33.17
N SER A 465 5.28 14.79 -32.33
CA SER A 465 4.90 16.16 -32.65
C SER A 465 5.70 16.75 -33.82
N ARG A 466 6.99 16.39 -33.93
CA ARG A 466 7.89 16.85 -35.00
C ARG A 466 7.82 16.00 -36.27
N THR A 467 7.03 14.93 -36.29
CA THR A 467 6.87 14.06 -37.44
C THR A 467 5.40 13.98 -37.85
N MET A 468 4.65 13.04 -37.28
CA MET A 468 3.22 12.84 -37.49
C MET A 468 2.42 14.14 -37.34
N GLY A 469 2.70 14.95 -36.32
CA GLY A 469 2.01 16.21 -36.07
C GLY A 469 2.10 17.21 -37.24
N ILE A 470 3.32 17.42 -37.76
CA ILE A 470 3.56 18.29 -38.91
C ILE A 470 2.90 17.72 -40.17
N THR A 471 3.00 16.40 -40.39
CA THR A 471 2.38 15.78 -41.56
C THR A 471 0.85 15.86 -41.51
N ILE A 472 0.22 15.72 -40.33
CA ILE A 472 -1.23 15.92 -40.14
C ILE A 472 -1.61 17.36 -40.44
N GLU A 473 -0.88 18.34 -39.88
CA GLU A 473 -1.15 19.76 -40.09
C GLU A 473 -1.17 20.10 -41.58
N ASN A 474 -0.17 19.64 -42.33
CA ASN A 474 -0.09 19.83 -43.79
C ASN A 474 -1.20 19.13 -44.58
N LEU A 475 -1.66 17.95 -44.13
CA LEU A 475 -2.78 17.26 -44.76
C LEU A 475 -4.12 17.97 -44.52
N THR A 476 -4.26 18.62 -43.36
CA THR A 476 -5.50 19.31 -42.95
C THR A 476 -5.56 20.78 -43.36
N SER A 477 -4.45 21.40 -43.73
CA SER A 477 -4.38 22.80 -44.14
C SER A 477 -4.67 23.04 -45.63
N GLY A 478 -4.63 21.99 -46.46
CA GLY A 478 -5.19 22.00 -47.80
C GLY A 478 -6.71 21.87 -47.75
N ASP A 479 -7.41 22.55 -48.66
CA ASP A 479 -8.87 22.54 -48.79
C ASP A 479 -9.37 21.16 -49.25
N SER A 480 -9.29 20.18 -48.35
CA SER A 480 -9.78 18.81 -48.48
C SER A 480 -11.20 18.71 -47.93
N SER A 481 -11.97 19.78 -48.10
CA SER A 481 -13.42 19.77 -47.90
C SER A 481 -14.03 18.98 -49.05
N GLY A 482 -14.17 17.66 -48.85
CA GLY A 482 -14.78 16.76 -49.81
C GLY A 482 -16.07 17.35 -50.37
N THR A 483 -16.09 17.58 -51.68
CA THR A 483 -17.29 17.91 -52.42
C THR A 483 -18.30 16.78 -52.21
N ALA A 484 -19.50 17.13 -51.74
CA ALA A 484 -20.69 16.28 -51.53
C ALA A 484 -20.50 14.75 -51.72
N GLY A 485 -19.94 14.07 -50.70
CA GLY A 485 -19.88 12.60 -50.67
C GLY A 485 -18.70 11.95 -51.40
N GLN A 486 -17.68 12.71 -51.78
CA GLN A 486 -16.43 12.18 -52.34
C GLN A 486 -15.19 12.75 -51.60
N ILE A 487 -14.08 12.02 -51.69
CA ILE A 487 -12.78 12.40 -51.15
C ILE A 487 -11.72 12.32 -52.24
N ASP A 488 -10.90 13.37 -52.37
CA ASP A 488 -9.72 13.38 -53.23
C ASP A 488 -8.58 12.63 -52.53
N LEU A 489 -8.15 11.54 -53.15
CA LEU A 489 -7.05 10.70 -52.69
C LEU A 489 -5.68 11.21 -53.20
N GLY A 490 -5.70 12.17 -54.12
CA GLY A 490 -4.58 12.75 -54.86
C GLY A 490 -4.31 12.04 -56.19
N ASP A 491 -3.48 12.68 -57.03
CA ASP A 491 -3.12 12.21 -58.37
C ASP A 491 -4.31 11.91 -59.30
N GLY A 492 -5.42 12.65 -59.10
CA GLY A 492 -6.66 12.51 -59.89
C GLY A 492 -7.58 11.37 -59.45
N MET A 493 -7.26 10.67 -58.35
CA MET A 493 -8.10 9.62 -57.79
C MET A 493 -9.13 10.18 -56.80
N VAL A 494 -10.40 9.85 -57.00
CA VAL A 494 -11.49 10.16 -56.06
C VAL A 494 -12.17 8.90 -55.56
N ALA A 495 -12.53 8.89 -54.28
CA ALA A 495 -13.28 7.80 -53.66
C ALA A 495 -14.62 8.30 -53.10
N PRO A 496 -15.66 7.46 -53.07
CA PRO A 496 -16.90 7.79 -52.38
C PRO A 496 -16.66 7.82 -50.86
N LEU A 497 -17.35 8.71 -50.17
CA LEU A 497 -17.25 8.94 -48.74
C LEU A 497 -18.64 8.94 -48.10
N VAL A 498 -18.84 8.09 -47.09
CA VAL A 498 -20.04 8.11 -46.26
C VAL A 498 -20.03 9.34 -45.36
N THR A 499 -21.02 10.22 -45.57
CA THR A 499 -21.21 11.48 -44.83
C THR A 499 -22.40 11.49 -43.89
N LYS A 500 -23.24 10.44 -43.93
CA LYS A 500 -24.45 10.31 -43.11
C LYS A 500 -24.46 8.94 -42.43
N TYR A 501 -24.44 8.92 -41.09
CA TYR A 501 -24.42 7.68 -40.30
C TYR A 501 -25.74 7.53 -39.54
N PHE A 502 -26.04 8.49 -38.66
CA PHE A 502 -27.24 8.47 -37.81
C PHE A 502 -28.20 9.62 -38.10
N GLY A 503 -27.85 10.53 -39.03
CA GLY A 503 -28.68 11.66 -39.40
C GLY A 503 -28.60 12.85 -38.44
N ASN A 504 -27.68 12.82 -37.48
CA ASN A 504 -27.35 13.97 -36.64
C ASN A 504 -26.17 14.72 -37.25
N ALA A 505 -26.39 15.98 -37.67
CA ALA A 505 -25.40 16.75 -38.43
C ALA A 505 -24.05 16.90 -37.70
N GLY A 506 -24.05 17.14 -36.38
CA GLY A 506 -22.81 17.29 -35.61
C GLY A 506 -22.03 15.97 -35.49
N PHE A 507 -22.73 14.88 -35.19
CA PHE A 507 -22.13 13.56 -35.02
C PHE A 507 -21.65 12.96 -36.35
N ASP A 508 -22.44 13.14 -37.42
CA ASP A 508 -22.09 12.67 -38.76
C ASP A 508 -20.84 13.40 -39.29
N VAL A 509 -20.72 14.73 -39.08
CA VAL A 509 -19.51 15.49 -39.41
C VAL A 509 -18.30 15.00 -38.61
N PHE A 510 -18.47 14.77 -37.31
CA PHE A 510 -17.41 14.25 -36.46
C PHE A 510 -16.90 12.89 -36.94
N LEU A 511 -17.78 11.92 -37.18
CA LEU A 511 -17.39 10.58 -37.66
C LEU A 511 -16.76 10.63 -39.05
N THR A 512 -17.35 11.40 -39.97
CA THR A 512 -16.84 11.57 -41.33
C THR A 512 -15.38 12.00 -41.30
N LYS A 513 -15.01 12.97 -40.45
CA LYS A 513 -13.63 13.45 -40.33
C LYS A 513 -12.62 12.33 -40.06
N TYR A 514 -12.93 11.40 -39.15
CA TYR A 514 -12.03 10.29 -38.84
C TYR A 514 -12.07 9.20 -39.91
N VAL A 515 -13.25 8.87 -40.45
CA VAL A 515 -13.40 7.87 -41.52
C VAL A 515 -12.65 8.31 -42.79
N THR A 516 -12.69 9.60 -43.13
CA THR A 516 -11.91 10.23 -44.22
C THR A 516 -10.43 9.86 -44.13
N PHE A 517 -9.83 10.00 -42.94
CA PHE A 517 -8.41 9.71 -42.74
C PHE A 517 -8.05 8.23 -42.92
N PHE A 518 -8.94 7.31 -42.52
CA PHE A 518 -8.72 5.86 -42.64
C PHE A 518 -9.19 5.26 -43.98
N THR A 519 -9.96 6.00 -44.79
CA THR A 519 -10.49 5.55 -46.08
C THR A 519 -9.40 5.04 -47.05
N PRO A 520 -8.23 5.70 -47.18
CA PRO A 520 -7.12 5.17 -47.98
C PRO A 520 -6.68 3.75 -47.63
N TYR A 521 -6.81 3.34 -46.37
CA TYR A 521 -6.33 2.05 -45.86
C TYR A 521 -7.32 0.92 -46.08
N ILE A 522 -8.61 1.21 -45.89
CA ILE A 522 -9.69 0.22 -46.02
C ILE A 522 -10.16 0.04 -47.47
N GLY A 523 -9.69 0.91 -48.36
CA GLY A 523 -9.87 0.79 -49.80
C GLY A 523 -8.93 -0.19 -50.49
N ASP A 524 -9.04 -0.25 -51.80
CA ASP A 524 -8.24 -1.12 -52.67
C ASP A 524 -7.30 -0.30 -53.60
N TRP A 525 -7.05 0.98 -53.28
CA TRP A 525 -6.29 1.92 -54.13
C TRP A 525 -4.78 1.87 -53.94
N ASP A 526 -4.29 1.59 -52.73
CA ASP A 526 -2.86 1.42 -52.47
C ASP A 526 -2.60 0.16 -51.64
N SER A 527 -1.91 -0.79 -52.26
CA SER A 527 -1.61 -2.08 -51.65
C SER A 527 -0.68 -1.94 -50.44
N ILE A 528 0.27 -0.99 -50.46
CA ILE A 528 1.23 -0.80 -49.36
C ILE A 528 0.52 -0.22 -48.14
N ALA A 529 -0.33 0.79 -48.29
CA ALA A 529 -1.14 1.32 -47.20
C ALA A 529 -1.99 0.24 -46.55
N ARG A 530 -2.64 -0.60 -47.37
CA ARG A 530 -3.47 -1.69 -46.86
C ARG A 530 -2.66 -2.75 -46.09
N LEU A 531 -1.51 -3.16 -46.61
CA LEU A 531 -0.60 -4.09 -45.94
C LEU A 531 -0.05 -3.51 -44.63
N HIS A 532 0.30 -2.22 -44.62
CA HIS A 532 0.70 -1.51 -43.40
C HIS A 532 -0.45 -1.51 -42.38
N GLY A 533 -1.68 -1.24 -42.83
CA GLY A 533 -2.89 -1.27 -41.99
C GLY A 533 -3.10 -2.62 -41.30
N TYR A 534 -2.89 -3.73 -42.02
CA TYR A 534 -2.95 -5.07 -41.41
C TYR A 534 -1.96 -5.22 -40.26
N GLY A 535 -0.68 -4.93 -40.54
CA GLY A 535 0.38 -5.05 -39.54
C GLY A 535 0.15 -4.14 -38.34
N PHE A 536 0.03 -2.82 -38.58
CA PHE A 536 -0.13 -1.81 -37.55
C PHE A 536 -1.32 -2.11 -36.62
N LEU A 537 -2.49 -2.41 -37.17
CA LEU A 537 -3.69 -2.62 -36.35
C LEU A 537 -3.66 -3.97 -35.61
N SER A 538 -3.09 -5.02 -36.21
CA SER A 538 -2.87 -6.29 -35.49
C SER A 538 -1.92 -6.11 -34.29
N ASP A 539 -0.89 -5.28 -34.47
CA ASP A 539 0.12 -4.96 -33.47
C ASP A 539 -0.47 -4.18 -32.27
N LEU A 540 -1.55 -3.40 -32.47
CA LEU A 540 -2.26 -2.69 -31.39
C LEU A 540 -3.03 -3.62 -30.44
N VAL A 541 -3.22 -4.90 -30.79
CA VAL A 541 -3.77 -5.90 -29.86
C VAL A 541 -2.87 -6.06 -28.64
N ALA A 542 -1.54 -5.92 -28.81
CA ALA A 542 -0.58 -5.92 -27.71
C ALA A 542 -0.82 -4.76 -26.73
N PHE A 543 -1.04 -3.56 -27.25
CA PHE A 543 -1.32 -2.37 -26.44
C PHE A 543 -2.61 -2.53 -25.65
N GLN A 544 -3.68 -2.95 -26.31
CA GLN A 544 -4.96 -3.19 -25.64
C GLN A 544 -4.83 -4.25 -24.55
N THR A 545 -4.16 -5.36 -24.83
CA THR A 545 -3.94 -6.42 -23.84
C THR A 545 -3.20 -5.88 -22.61
N ILE A 546 -2.10 -5.16 -22.81
CA ILE A 546 -1.31 -4.59 -21.71
C ILE A 546 -2.14 -3.56 -20.92
N TRP A 547 -2.85 -2.65 -21.60
CA TRP A 547 -3.60 -1.57 -20.95
C TRP A 547 -4.83 -2.10 -20.19
N TYR A 548 -5.52 -3.12 -20.72
CA TYR A 548 -6.58 -3.80 -19.98
C TYR A 548 -6.04 -4.50 -18.73
N ILE A 549 -4.90 -5.19 -18.84
CA ILE A 549 -4.30 -5.89 -17.70
C ILE A 549 -3.88 -4.90 -16.61
N GLU A 550 -3.13 -3.86 -16.97
CA GLU A 550 -2.66 -2.85 -16.01
C GLU A 550 -3.80 -1.99 -15.46
N GLY A 551 -4.86 -1.77 -16.23
CA GLY A 551 -6.06 -1.06 -15.78
C GLY A 551 -6.92 -1.87 -14.81
N LEU A 552 -6.88 -3.20 -14.85
CA LEU A 552 -7.61 -4.08 -13.93
C LEU A 552 -6.81 -4.47 -12.67
N ARG A 553 -5.54 -4.05 -12.58
CA ARG A 553 -4.64 -4.46 -11.51
C ARG A 553 -4.96 -3.74 -10.20
N ARG A 554 -5.09 -4.51 -9.10
CA ARG A 554 -5.44 -3.98 -7.77
C ARG A 554 -4.42 -2.96 -7.25
N GLY A 555 -3.12 -3.23 -7.42
CA GLY A 555 -2.04 -2.30 -7.03
C GLY A 555 -2.04 -0.96 -7.78
N ASN A 556 -2.81 -0.83 -8.87
CA ASN A 556 -2.90 0.41 -9.66
C ASN A 556 -4.12 1.26 -9.30
N PHE A 557 -4.89 0.91 -8.28
CA PHE A 557 -6.17 1.53 -7.94
C PHE A 557 -6.15 3.07 -7.92
N PHE A 558 -5.07 3.69 -7.41
CA PHE A 558 -4.92 5.16 -7.34
C PHE A 558 -4.15 5.80 -8.51
N THR A 559 -3.97 5.09 -9.62
CA THR A 559 -3.13 5.54 -10.74
C THR A 559 -3.97 5.90 -11.97
N ALA A 560 -3.40 6.70 -12.86
CA ALA A 560 -3.98 6.99 -14.16
C ALA A 560 -4.21 5.71 -14.99
N ALA A 561 -3.39 4.68 -14.79
CA ALA A 561 -3.55 3.40 -15.47
C ALA A 561 -4.87 2.72 -15.12
N HIS A 562 -5.42 2.91 -13.91
CA HIS A 562 -6.70 2.33 -13.48
C HIS A 562 -7.90 3.21 -13.83
N PHE A 563 -7.82 4.52 -13.60
CA PHE A 563 -8.98 5.41 -13.78
C PHE A 563 -9.22 5.88 -15.21
N LEU A 564 -8.17 5.93 -16.04
CA LEU A 564 -8.23 6.52 -17.37
C LEU A 564 -8.03 5.57 -18.57
N PRO A 565 -8.11 4.22 -18.50
CA PRO A 565 -7.97 3.35 -19.69
C PRO A 565 -8.85 3.78 -20.87
N THR A 566 -10.14 4.00 -20.61
CA THR A 566 -11.11 4.44 -21.62
C THR A 566 -10.76 5.82 -22.17
N VAL A 567 -10.33 6.74 -21.31
CA VAL A 567 -9.95 8.10 -21.69
C VAL A 567 -8.71 8.07 -22.58
N PHE A 568 -7.68 7.29 -22.23
CA PHE A 568 -6.51 7.10 -23.07
C PHE A 568 -6.87 6.43 -24.41
N GLY A 569 -7.74 5.43 -24.41
CA GLY A 569 -8.23 4.81 -25.64
C GLY A 569 -8.95 5.82 -26.56
N VAL A 570 -9.87 6.61 -26.02
CA VAL A 570 -10.58 7.65 -26.79
C VAL A 570 -9.60 8.72 -27.32
N MET A 571 -8.67 9.19 -26.48
CA MET A 571 -7.65 10.14 -26.92
C MET A 571 -6.76 9.56 -28.01
N ALA A 572 -6.43 8.26 -27.95
CA ALA A 572 -5.62 7.60 -28.96
C ALA A 572 -6.34 7.56 -30.32
N GLN A 573 -7.67 7.39 -30.34
CA GLN A 573 -8.46 7.46 -31.57
C GLN A 573 -8.55 8.90 -32.12
N VAL A 574 -8.62 9.90 -31.24
CA VAL A 574 -8.74 11.31 -31.64
C VAL A 574 -7.42 11.91 -32.13
N ARG A 575 -6.28 11.54 -31.53
CA ARG A 575 -4.98 12.15 -31.80
C ARG A 575 -3.95 11.24 -32.45
N GLY A 576 -4.12 9.93 -32.38
CA GLY A 576 -3.09 8.94 -32.73
C GLY A 576 -2.43 8.34 -31.49
N ILE A 577 -2.15 7.04 -31.53
CA ILE A 577 -1.57 6.30 -30.40
C ILE A 577 -0.12 6.68 -30.13
N GLY A 578 0.62 7.12 -31.14
CA GLY A 578 1.98 7.64 -31.08
C GLY A 578 2.11 8.89 -30.21
N PHE A 579 1.04 9.67 -30.04
CA PHE A 579 0.98 10.75 -29.06
C PHE A 579 0.59 10.26 -27.67
N ILE A 580 -0.36 9.33 -27.57
CA ILE A 580 -0.98 8.96 -26.29
C ILE A 580 -0.21 7.87 -25.54
N ALA A 581 0.35 6.88 -26.24
CA ALA A 581 1.14 5.82 -25.62
C ALA A 581 2.35 6.33 -24.83
N PRO A 582 3.16 7.30 -25.31
CA PRO A 582 4.20 7.91 -24.49
C PRO A 582 3.68 8.51 -23.18
N ILE A 583 2.54 9.19 -23.20
CA ILE A 583 1.94 9.81 -22.01
C ILE A 583 1.48 8.71 -21.04
N TYR A 584 0.78 7.69 -21.53
CA TYR A 584 0.35 6.55 -20.72
C TYR A 584 1.55 5.83 -20.08
N CYS A 585 2.57 5.49 -20.88
CA CYS A 585 3.76 4.78 -20.43
C CYS A 585 4.52 5.57 -19.35
N PHE A 586 4.67 6.88 -19.55
CA PHE A 586 5.30 7.78 -18.58
C PHE A 586 4.53 7.82 -17.27
N LEU A 587 3.22 8.10 -17.34
CA LEU A 587 2.37 8.19 -16.15
C LEU A 587 2.32 6.85 -15.40
N HIS A 588 2.14 5.74 -16.11
CA HIS A 588 2.16 4.41 -15.52
C HIS A 588 3.48 4.14 -14.80
N TYR A 589 4.63 4.35 -15.45
CA TYR A 589 5.93 4.07 -14.84
C TYR A 589 6.16 4.90 -13.56
N VAL A 590 5.76 6.18 -13.57
CA VAL A 590 5.92 7.08 -12.42
C VAL A 590 4.97 6.73 -11.28
N GLN A 591 3.73 6.36 -11.59
CA GLN A 591 2.66 6.16 -10.60
C GLN A 591 2.53 4.71 -10.11
N SER A 592 3.13 3.75 -10.82
CA SER A 592 3.00 2.31 -10.53
C SER A 592 4.36 1.65 -10.21
N PRO A 593 5.08 2.13 -9.18
CA PRO A 593 6.33 1.52 -8.74
C PRO A 593 6.08 0.09 -8.23
N LEU A 594 7.15 -0.71 -8.16
CA LEU A 594 7.03 -2.12 -7.77
C LEU A 594 6.50 -2.31 -6.33
N GLU A 595 6.64 -1.30 -5.47
CA GLU A 595 6.08 -1.25 -4.12
C GLU A 595 4.55 -1.37 -4.10
N ASN A 596 3.85 -0.91 -5.14
CA ASN A 596 2.40 -1.11 -5.29
C ASN A 596 2.03 -2.61 -5.36
N TYR A 597 3.00 -3.47 -5.72
CA TYR A 597 2.87 -4.91 -5.83
C TYR A 597 3.65 -5.65 -4.74
N ALA A 598 3.95 -4.99 -3.62
CA ALA A 598 4.72 -5.58 -2.51
C ALA A 598 4.01 -6.81 -1.93
N ALA A 599 2.69 -6.75 -1.77
CA ALA A 599 1.86 -7.90 -1.41
C ALA A 599 1.50 -8.70 -2.66
N ALA A 600 1.62 -10.04 -2.58
CA ALA A 600 1.34 -10.93 -3.70
C ALA A 600 -0.07 -10.75 -4.30
N ASP A 601 -1.05 -10.41 -3.46
CA ASP A 601 -2.45 -10.22 -3.89
C ASP A 601 -2.68 -8.88 -4.60
N ASN A 602 -1.86 -7.85 -4.37
CA ASN A 602 -1.97 -6.56 -5.08
C ASN A 602 -1.52 -6.64 -6.54
N ARG A 603 -0.70 -7.64 -6.88
CA ARG A 603 -0.39 -7.97 -8.27
C ARG A 603 -1.61 -8.53 -9.01
N MET A 604 -2.52 -9.18 -8.30
CA MET A 604 -3.65 -9.91 -8.87
C MET A 604 -4.68 -8.98 -9.52
N LEU A 605 -5.22 -9.43 -10.66
CA LEU A 605 -6.38 -8.82 -11.32
C LEU A 605 -7.68 -9.34 -10.71
N SER A 606 -8.78 -8.62 -10.93
CA SER A 606 -10.09 -9.23 -10.74
C SER A 606 -10.25 -10.43 -11.68
N LEU A 607 -10.64 -11.60 -11.17
CA LEU A 607 -10.79 -12.81 -11.96
C LEU A 607 -11.92 -12.69 -12.98
N GLY A 608 -13.00 -11.97 -12.65
CA GLY A 608 -14.04 -11.62 -13.62
C GLY A 608 -13.47 -10.77 -14.77
N GLY A 609 -12.64 -9.78 -14.44
CA GLY A 609 -11.94 -8.95 -15.43
C GLY A 609 -10.97 -9.77 -16.29
N ALA A 610 -10.09 -10.56 -15.69
CA ALA A 610 -9.07 -11.34 -16.39
C ALA A 610 -9.68 -12.33 -17.41
N LYS A 611 -10.80 -12.98 -17.06
CA LYS A 611 -11.52 -13.92 -17.93
C LYS A 611 -12.16 -13.27 -19.16
N THR A 612 -12.44 -11.97 -19.12
CA THR A 612 -13.17 -11.27 -20.19
C THR A 612 -12.26 -10.54 -21.18
N ILE A 613 -10.96 -10.42 -20.90
CA ILE A 613 -10.00 -9.66 -21.73
C ILE A 613 -10.03 -10.10 -23.20
N ILE A 614 -9.86 -11.41 -23.47
CA ILE A 614 -9.85 -11.93 -24.85
C ILE A 614 -11.20 -11.71 -25.54
N PRO A 615 -12.36 -12.13 -24.97
CA PRO A 615 -13.67 -11.83 -25.57
C PRO A 615 -13.90 -10.35 -25.89
N ILE A 616 -13.50 -9.43 -25.00
CA ILE A 616 -13.63 -8.00 -25.23
C ILE A 616 -12.81 -7.58 -26.45
N ILE A 617 -11.51 -7.88 -26.47
CA ILE A 617 -10.62 -7.53 -27.59
C ILE A 617 -11.13 -8.12 -28.91
N VAL A 618 -11.63 -9.36 -28.91
CA VAL A 618 -12.17 -10.00 -30.11
C VAL A 618 -13.41 -9.26 -30.61
N LEU A 619 -14.39 -9.04 -29.74
CA LEU A 619 -15.69 -8.47 -30.11
C LEU A 619 -15.58 -6.98 -30.45
N THR A 620 -14.75 -6.23 -29.73
CA THR A 620 -14.70 -4.78 -29.86
C THR A 620 -13.60 -4.28 -30.78
N TYR A 621 -12.56 -5.06 -31.02
CA TYR A 621 -11.46 -4.60 -31.84
C TYR A 621 -11.27 -5.48 -33.07
N ILE A 622 -11.01 -6.77 -32.88
CA ILE A 622 -10.61 -7.65 -33.99
C ILE A 622 -11.75 -7.83 -35.01
N ILE A 623 -12.98 -8.12 -34.57
CA ILE A 623 -14.10 -8.30 -35.50
C ILE A 623 -14.39 -7.02 -36.30
N PRO A 624 -14.52 -5.83 -35.67
CA PRO A 624 -14.66 -4.58 -36.42
C PRO A 624 -13.48 -4.29 -37.36
N THR A 625 -12.24 -4.59 -36.94
CA THR A 625 -11.05 -4.46 -37.80
C THR A 625 -11.13 -5.35 -39.03
N ILE A 626 -11.48 -6.63 -38.88
CA ILE A 626 -11.67 -7.54 -40.02
C ILE A 626 -12.80 -7.02 -40.91
N GLY A 627 -13.95 -6.64 -40.31
CA GLY A 627 -15.10 -6.11 -41.04
C GLY A 627 -14.76 -4.89 -41.90
N MET A 628 -13.99 -3.94 -41.38
CA MET A 628 -13.65 -2.73 -42.14
C MET A 628 -12.67 -2.98 -43.30
N PHE A 629 -11.92 -4.08 -43.33
CA PHE A 629 -11.07 -4.41 -44.50
C PHE A 629 -11.76 -5.33 -45.50
N PHE A 630 -12.57 -6.28 -45.04
CA PHE A 630 -13.04 -7.39 -45.87
C PHE A 630 -14.53 -7.33 -46.22
N ALA A 631 -15.30 -6.42 -45.61
CA ALA A 631 -16.71 -6.25 -45.98
C ALA A 631 -16.86 -5.84 -47.47
N PRO A 632 -17.95 -6.25 -48.14
CA PRO A 632 -18.20 -5.89 -49.52
C PRO A 632 -18.57 -4.40 -49.64
N GLY A 633 -17.85 -3.70 -50.52
CA GLY A 633 -18.10 -2.29 -50.83
C GLY A 633 -17.46 -1.32 -49.83
N ILE A 634 -16.89 -0.24 -50.35
CA ILE A 634 -16.21 0.78 -49.55
C ILE A 634 -17.14 1.49 -48.56
N ALA A 635 -18.40 1.76 -48.94
CA ALA A 635 -19.37 2.41 -48.04
C ALA A 635 -19.64 1.57 -46.79
N THR A 636 -19.76 0.24 -46.94
CA THR A 636 -19.92 -0.70 -45.81
C THR A 636 -18.68 -0.68 -44.92
N ARG A 637 -17.49 -0.73 -45.52
CA ARG A 637 -16.22 -0.66 -44.79
C ARG A 637 -16.07 0.64 -44.00
N GLN A 638 -16.41 1.78 -44.60
CA GLN A 638 -16.44 3.10 -43.96
C GLN A 638 -17.45 3.15 -42.81
N TRP A 639 -18.64 2.55 -42.99
CA TRP A 639 -19.66 2.48 -41.94
C TRP A 639 -19.18 1.64 -40.75
N ILE A 640 -18.56 0.47 -41.01
CA ILE A 640 -17.97 -0.36 -39.95
C ILE A 640 -16.84 0.39 -39.25
N ASN A 641 -15.97 1.08 -40.00
CA ASN A 641 -14.91 1.90 -39.41
C ASN A 641 -15.49 2.96 -38.48
N GLY A 642 -16.42 3.79 -38.96
CA GLY A 642 -16.96 4.91 -38.17
C GLY A 642 -17.82 4.49 -36.99
N VAL A 643 -18.71 3.51 -37.17
CA VAL A 643 -19.71 3.14 -36.16
C VAL A 643 -19.19 2.11 -35.16
N PHE A 644 -18.43 1.12 -35.62
CA PHE A 644 -17.92 0.07 -34.75
C PHE A 644 -16.46 0.29 -34.41
N TRP A 645 -15.57 0.51 -35.38
CA TRP A 645 -14.15 0.55 -35.04
C TRP A 645 -13.73 1.83 -34.30
N GLN A 646 -14.11 3.04 -34.75
CA GLN A 646 -13.67 4.30 -34.11
C GLN A 646 -14.03 4.40 -32.61
N PRO A 647 -15.28 4.12 -32.17
CA PRO A 647 -15.65 4.25 -30.76
C PRO A 647 -15.33 3.02 -29.89
N PHE A 648 -14.49 2.07 -30.37
CA PHE A 648 -14.18 0.83 -29.63
C PHE A 648 -13.78 0.98 -28.16
N PRO A 649 -13.02 2.01 -27.74
CA PRO A 649 -12.65 2.13 -26.33
C PRO A 649 -13.87 2.35 -25.42
N VAL A 650 -14.91 3.03 -25.92
CA VAL A 650 -16.11 3.36 -25.14
C VAL A 650 -16.96 2.11 -24.92
N TYR A 651 -17.32 1.42 -26.00
CA TYR A 651 -18.16 0.24 -25.84
C TYR A 651 -17.37 -0.99 -25.38
N GLY A 652 -16.05 -1.02 -25.54
CA GLY A 652 -15.16 -1.98 -24.85
C GLY A 652 -15.30 -1.91 -23.33
N ALA A 653 -15.30 -0.70 -22.77
CA ALA A 653 -15.52 -0.49 -21.33
C ALA A 653 -16.94 -0.90 -20.89
N ILE A 654 -17.96 -0.62 -21.71
CA ILE A 654 -19.35 -1.04 -21.44
C ILE A 654 -19.44 -2.57 -21.49
N LEU A 655 -18.90 -3.21 -22.52
CA LEU A 655 -18.94 -4.64 -22.72
C LEU A 655 -18.16 -5.38 -21.62
N GLN A 656 -17.04 -4.83 -21.16
CA GLN A 656 -16.31 -5.37 -20.01
C GLN A 656 -17.19 -5.48 -18.77
N ARG A 657 -17.99 -4.44 -18.49
CA ARG A 657 -18.93 -4.43 -17.37
C ARG A 657 -20.11 -5.38 -17.58
N ILE A 658 -20.56 -5.57 -18.81
CA ILE A 658 -21.65 -6.51 -19.12
C ILE A 658 -21.15 -7.96 -19.01
N LEU A 659 -20.04 -8.30 -19.66
CA LEU A 659 -19.50 -9.65 -19.66
C LEU A 659 -19.08 -10.11 -18.26
N SER A 660 -18.60 -9.20 -17.41
CA SER A 660 -18.25 -9.55 -16.02
C SER A 660 -19.46 -9.99 -15.19
N LEU A 661 -20.69 -9.60 -15.55
CA LEU A 661 -21.92 -10.09 -14.89
C LEU A 661 -22.20 -11.57 -15.17
N PHE A 662 -21.70 -12.10 -16.28
CA PHE A 662 -21.91 -13.49 -16.70
C PHE A 662 -20.77 -14.42 -16.30
N VAL A 663 -19.75 -13.90 -15.65
CA VAL A 663 -18.56 -14.66 -15.26
C VAL A 663 -18.48 -14.73 -13.75
N LYS A 664 -18.34 -15.96 -13.22
CA LYS A 664 -18.10 -16.16 -11.78
C LYS A 664 -16.80 -15.49 -11.36
N ASP A 665 -16.91 -14.45 -10.54
CA ASP A 665 -15.79 -13.76 -9.93
C ASP A 665 -15.51 -14.32 -8.52
N THR A 666 -14.34 -14.94 -8.37
CA THR A 666 -13.85 -15.53 -7.11
C THR A 666 -12.68 -14.75 -6.54
N THR A 667 -12.48 -13.50 -6.97
CA THR A 667 -11.34 -12.65 -6.55
C THR A 667 -11.22 -12.54 -5.04
N GLN A 668 -12.35 -12.41 -4.33
CA GLN A 668 -12.38 -12.24 -2.89
C GLN A 668 -11.80 -13.44 -2.13
N GLU A 669 -12.06 -14.66 -2.59
CA GLU A 669 -11.51 -15.89 -2.00
C GLU A 669 -10.07 -16.12 -2.48
N ALA A 670 -9.83 -15.95 -3.78
CA ALA A 670 -8.55 -16.24 -4.41
C ALA A 670 -7.44 -15.30 -3.94
N ARG A 671 -7.71 -14.01 -3.67
CA ARG A 671 -6.69 -13.08 -3.15
C ARG A 671 -6.11 -13.51 -1.80
N VAL A 672 -6.85 -14.30 -1.02
CA VAL A 672 -6.41 -14.84 0.28
C VAL A 672 -5.73 -16.20 0.10
N GLN A 673 -6.33 -17.10 -0.69
CA GLN A 673 -5.92 -18.51 -0.76
C GLN A 673 -4.96 -18.82 -1.91
N ASN A 674 -5.13 -18.15 -3.06
CA ASN A 674 -4.33 -18.35 -4.27
C ASN A 674 -4.11 -17.03 -5.03
N PRO A 675 -3.18 -16.17 -4.58
CA PRO A 675 -2.87 -14.89 -5.23
C PRO A 675 -2.35 -14.99 -6.67
N GLU A 676 -2.14 -16.21 -7.20
CA GLU A 676 -1.68 -16.50 -8.55
C GLU A 676 -2.81 -17.03 -9.47
N ALA A 677 -4.06 -17.06 -8.99
CA ALA A 677 -5.19 -17.66 -9.69
C ALA A 677 -5.53 -17.00 -11.05
N ASP A 678 -5.08 -15.77 -11.29
CA ASP A 678 -5.28 -15.05 -12.55
C ASP A 678 -4.23 -15.44 -13.62
N LEU A 679 -3.05 -15.96 -13.25
CA LEU A 679 -1.93 -16.20 -14.16
C LEU A 679 -2.30 -17.03 -15.41
N PRO A 680 -3.12 -18.10 -15.33
CA PRO A 680 -3.54 -18.83 -16.52
C PRO A 680 -4.25 -17.93 -17.55
N TYR A 681 -5.08 -16.99 -17.09
CA TYR A 681 -5.79 -16.06 -17.96
C TYR A 681 -4.85 -14.99 -18.53
N LEU A 682 -3.88 -14.51 -17.74
CA LEU A 682 -2.86 -13.58 -18.25
C LEU A 682 -1.99 -14.25 -19.33
N ARG A 683 -1.55 -15.49 -19.11
CA ARG A 683 -0.83 -16.29 -20.11
C ARG A 683 -1.64 -16.47 -21.38
N ALA A 684 -2.93 -16.79 -21.26
CA ALA A 684 -3.83 -16.90 -22.40
C ALA A 684 -3.98 -15.57 -23.13
N ALA A 685 -4.15 -14.46 -22.42
CA ALA A 685 -4.34 -13.13 -23.02
C ALA A 685 -3.07 -12.67 -23.77
N TYR A 686 -1.89 -12.77 -23.15
CA TYR A 686 -0.63 -12.45 -23.84
C TYR A 686 -0.31 -13.43 -24.96
N GLY A 687 -0.59 -14.72 -24.78
CA GLY A 687 -0.40 -15.74 -25.82
C GLY A 687 -1.29 -15.48 -27.04
N PHE A 688 -2.57 -15.16 -26.81
CA PHE A 688 -3.51 -14.76 -27.85
C PHE A 688 -3.02 -13.51 -28.59
N SER A 689 -2.65 -12.47 -27.85
CA SER A 689 -2.13 -11.23 -28.42
C SER A 689 -0.86 -11.45 -29.24
N ALA A 690 0.07 -12.27 -28.73
CA ALA A 690 1.27 -12.64 -29.46
C ALA A 690 0.99 -13.43 -30.73
N ALA A 691 0.02 -14.35 -30.70
CA ALA A 691 -0.37 -15.13 -31.87
C ALA A 691 -0.99 -14.24 -32.97
N VAL A 692 -1.84 -13.28 -32.62
CA VAL A 692 -2.45 -12.35 -33.59
C VAL A 692 -1.39 -11.48 -34.28
N GLY A 693 -0.47 -10.90 -33.49
CA GLY A 693 0.64 -10.10 -34.03
C GLY A 693 1.60 -10.94 -34.89
N ALA A 694 2.00 -12.12 -34.40
CA ALA A 694 2.92 -13.00 -35.12
C ALA A 694 2.33 -13.53 -36.43
N PHE A 695 1.06 -13.94 -36.42
CA PHE A 695 0.37 -14.40 -37.61
C PHE A 695 0.37 -13.34 -38.71
N THR A 696 0.00 -12.10 -38.36
CA THR A 696 -0.07 -11.00 -39.31
C THR A 696 1.32 -10.62 -39.81
N TYR A 697 2.31 -10.54 -38.92
CA TYR A 697 3.70 -10.24 -39.29
C TYR A 697 4.28 -11.28 -40.25
N LEU A 698 4.11 -12.57 -39.94
CA LEU A 698 4.59 -13.66 -40.78
C LEU A 698 3.86 -13.71 -42.12
N TYR A 699 2.56 -13.43 -42.14
CA TYR A 699 1.81 -13.25 -43.39
C TYR A 699 2.41 -12.13 -44.24
N LEU A 700 2.65 -10.95 -43.66
CA LEU A 700 3.28 -9.83 -44.38
C LEU A 700 4.67 -10.20 -44.91
N HIS A 701 5.45 -10.94 -44.13
CA HIS A 701 6.81 -11.31 -44.49
C HIS A 701 6.90 -12.39 -45.57
N VAL A 702 6.03 -13.41 -45.51
CA VAL A 702 6.14 -14.63 -46.34
C VAL A 702 5.16 -14.61 -47.51
N ALA A 703 3.96 -14.07 -47.33
CA ALA A 703 2.88 -14.17 -48.31
C ALA A 703 2.73 -12.92 -49.20
N THR A 704 3.49 -11.85 -48.95
CA THR A 704 3.43 -10.62 -49.76
C THR A 704 4.75 -10.36 -50.49
N PRO A 705 4.71 -9.80 -51.72
CA PRO A 705 5.92 -9.51 -52.48
C PRO A 705 6.64 -8.23 -52.02
N VAL A 706 6.09 -7.51 -51.04
CA VAL A 706 6.58 -6.21 -50.57
C VAL A 706 7.44 -6.40 -49.32
N SER A 707 8.61 -5.78 -49.28
CA SER A 707 9.50 -5.91 -48.12
C SER A 707 8.93 -5.21 -46.88
N LEU A 708 9.22 -5.73 -45.68
CA LEU A 708 8.80 -5.08 -44.42
C LEU A 708 9.36 -3.65 -44.29
N ILE A 709 10.57 -3.40 -44.81
CA ILE A 709 11.17 -2.06 -44.83
C ILE A 709 10.31 -1.11 -45.66
N GLU A 710 9.84 -1.57 -46.82
CA GLU A 710 8.97 -0.79 -47.68
C GLU A 710 7.61 -0.54 -47.03
N ILE A 711 7.02 -1.53 -46.36
CA ILE A 711 5.73 -1.40 -45.67
C ILE A 711 5.79 -0.40 -44.51
N PHE A 712 6.80 -0.49 -43.65
CA PHE A 712 6.83 0.24 -42.37
C PHE A 712 7.78 1.45 -42.32
N PHE A 713 8.84 1.46 -43.14
CA PHE A 713 9.95 2.42 -42.97
C PHE A 713 10.27 3.28 -44.21
N SER A 714 9.57 3.09 -45.33
CA SER A 714 9.77 3.92 -46.53
C SER A 714 9.20 5.33 -46.37
N ASN A 715 9.75 6.29 -47.12
CA ASN A 715 9.25 7.67 -47.24
C ASN A 715 9.11 8.48 -45.92
N LEU A 716 9.90 8.15 -44.90
CA LEU A 716 9.92 8.84 -43.59
C LEU A 716 10.78 10.12 -43.55
N ARG A 717 11.42 10.52 -44.65
CA ARG A 717 12.19 11.78 -44.69
C ARG A 717 11.26 12.96 -44.96
N ASN A 718 11.63 14.15 -44.49
CA ASN A 718 10.89 15.40 -44.66
C ASN A 718 9.39 15.30 -44.24
N PRO A 719 9.08 15.37 -42.93
CA PRO A 719 7.69 15.35 -42.44
C PRO A 719 6.81 16.48 -42.99
N ALA A 720 7.41 17.58 -43.44
CA ALA A 720 6.74 18.76 -43.97
C ALA A 720 6.44 18.67 -45.48
N ALA A 721 6.76 17.57 -46.15
CA ALA A 721 6.45 17.40 -47.57
C ALA A 721 4.93 17.46 -47.80
N ALA A 722 4.49 18.26 -48.77
CA ALA A 722 3.13 18.20 -49.28
C ALA A 722 2.96 16.91 -50.07
N LEU A 723 2.03 16.05 -49.63
CA LEU A 723 1.79 14.72 -50.19
C LEU A 723 0.30 14.55 -50.50
N PRO A 724 -0.03 13.77 -51.55
CA PRO A 724 -1.37 13.19 -51.72
C PRO A 724 -1.90 12.56 -50.44
N LEU A 725 -3.23 12.54 -50.26
CA LEU A 725 -3.84 12.06 -49.03
C LEU A 725 -3.44 10.60 -48.71
N ILE A 726 -3.42 9.70 -49.70
CA ILE A 726 -3.00 8.31 -49.48
C ILE A 726 -1.56 8.23 -48.94
N ALA A 727 -0.62 8.88 -49.64
CA ALA A 727 0.80 8.85 -49.28
C ALA A 727 1.09 9.56 -47.95
N GLY A 728 0.41 10.67 -47.69
CA GLY A 728 0.52 11.41 -46.44
C GLY A 728 -0.09 10.64 -45.27
N ALA A 729 -1.28 10.05 -45.43
CA ALA A 729 -1.91 9.24 -44.39
C ALA A 729 -1.04 8.02 -44.05
N LEU A 730 -0.46 7.34 -45.05
CA LEU A 730 0.52 6.25 -44.88
C LEU A 730 1.72 6.69 -44.03
N LYS A 731 2.30 7.84 -44.36
CA LYS A 731 3.43 8.42 -43.62
C LYS A 731 3.07 8.75 -42.17
N VAL A 732 1.87 9.28 -41.93
CA VAL A 732 1.34 9.59 -40.59
C VAL A 732 1.26 8.32 -39.73
N LEU A 733 0.65 7.23 -40.20
CA LEU A 733 0.54 6.01 -39.38
C LEU A 733 1.87 5.29 -39.17
N ARG A 734 2.82 5.39 -40.10
CA ARG A 734 4.18 4.86 -39.87
C ARG A 734 4.85 5.59 -38.70
N TYR A 735 4.78 6.93 -38.66
CA TYR A 735 5.26 7.68 -37.51
C TYR A 735 4.50 7.34 -36.23
N ASP A 736 3.18 7.17 -36.33
CA ASP A 736 2.31 6.80 -35.21
C ASP A 736 2.78 5.49 -34.57
N GLN A 737 2.99 4.46 -35.40
CA GLN A 737 3.52 3.16 -34.97
C GLN A 737 4.92 3.28 -34.36
N ILE A 738 5.86 3.94 -35.04
CA ILE A 738 7.25 4.07 -34.57
C ILE A 738 7.30 4.75 -33.21
N CYS A 739 6.55 5.84 -33.01
CA CYS A 739 6.53 6.58 -31.77
C CYS A 739 5.89 5.77 -30.63
N ALA A 740 4.75 5.13 -30.88
CA ALA A 740 4.05 4.31 -29.88
C ALA A 740 4.90 3.11 -29.42
N PHE A 741 5.49 2.38 -30.38
CA PHE A 741 6.31 1.21 -30.07
C PHE A 741 7.63 1.59 -29.41
N SER A 742 8.26 2.69 -29.81
CA SER A 742 9.49 3.17 -29.16
C SER A 742 9.26 3.53 -27.70
N ALA A 743 8.21 4.29 -27.39
CA ALA A 743 7.82 4.61 -26.01
C ALA A 743 7.57 3.35 -25.17
N THR A 744 6.82 2.40 -25.73
CA THR A 744 6.44 1.15 -25.05
C THR A 744 7.63 0.22 -24.86
N ALA A 745 8.57 0.18 -25.80
CA ALA A 745 9.83 -0.55 -25.67
C ALA A 745 10.68 -0.01 -24.51
N ILE A 746 10.83 1.32 -24.42
CA ILE A 746 11.55 1.97 -23.31
C ILE A 746 10.85 1.66 -21.98
N TRP A 747 9.54 1.79 -21.92
CA TRP A 747 8.75 1.47 -20.73
C TRP A 747 8.87 0.00 -20.30
N THR A 748 8.89 -0.92 -21.27
CA THR A 748 9.13 -2.35 -21.04
C THR A 748 10.50 -2.56 -20.40
N LEU A 749 11.57 -1.98 -20.97
CA LEU A 749 12.92 -2.09 -20.40
C LEU A 749 13.01 -1.48 -18.99
N LEU A 750 12.37 -0.34 -18.77
CA LEU A 750 12.29 0.27 -17.43
C LEU A 750 11.56 -0.63 -16.42
N SER A 751 10.52 -1.35 -16.84
CA SER A 751 9.84 -2.33 -15.98
C SER A 751 10.75 -3.53 -15.63
N PHE A 752 11.59 -3.96 -16.56
CA PHE A 752 12.61 -4.99 -16.30
C PHE A 752 13.73 -4.49 -15.37
N LYS A 753 14.08 -3.20 -15.43
CA LYS A 753 14.98 -2.56 -14.48
C LYS A 753 14.40 -2.63 -13.05
N ASP A 754 13.12 -2.33 -12.86
CA ASP A 754 12.47 -2.43 -11.54
C ASP A 754 12.52 -3.87 -11.00
N LEU A 755 12.21 -4.86 -11.84
CA LEU A 755 12.33 -6.28 -11.45
C LEU A 755 13.77 -6.66 -11.04
N LYS A 756 14.77 -6.12 -11.74
CA LYS A 756 16.18 -6.39 -11.43
C LYS A 756 16.61 -5.72 -10.12
N LEU A 757 16.21 -4.47 -9.88
CA LEU A 757 16.47 -3.75 -8.63
C LEU A 757 15.82 -4.43 -7.42
N ALA A 758 14.63 -4.99 -7.60
CA ALA A 758 13.96 -5.78 -6.57
C ALA A 758 14.50 -7.21 -6.42
N GLY A 759 15.46 -7.63 -7.23
CA GLY A 759 16.03 -8.98 -7.22
C GLY A 759 15.06 -10.07 -7.70
N LYS A 760 13.99 -9.71 -8.42
CA LYS A 760 13.02 -10.65 -9.03
C LYS A 760 13.48 -11.22 -10.38
N LEU A 761 14.59 -10.71 -10.93
CA LEU A 761 15.16 -11.14 -12.21
C LEU A 761 16.69 -11.20 -12.16
N ARG A 762 17.30 -12.37 -12.36
CA ARG A 762 18.77 -12.49 -12.45
C ARG A 762 19.31 -12.31 -13.87
N ALA A 763 18.49 -12.53 -14.89
CA ALA A 763 18.90 -12.43 -16.29
C ALA A 763 19.71 -11.14 -16.56
N GLY A 764 20.85 -11.29 -17.24
CA GLY A 764 21.67 -10.15 -17.66
C GLY A 764 20.97 -9.30 -18.73
N TRP A 765 21.30 -8.01 -18.80
CA TRP A 765 20.73 -7.11 -19.80
C TRP A 765 20.92 -7.59 -21.24
N ARG A 766 22.04 -8.26 -21.54
CA ARG A 766 22.28 -8.89 -22.85
C ARG A 766 21.18 -9.90 -23.21
N ARG A 767 20.70 -10.69 -22.25
CA ARG A 767 19.62 -11.66 -22.48
C ARG A 767 18.27 -10.95 -22.63
N VAL A 768 17.99 -9.96 -21.79
CA VAL A 768 16.73 -9.19 -21.85
C VAL A 768 16.60 -8.49 -23.21
N ILE A 769 17.63 -7.75 -23.61
CA ILE A 769 17.66 -7.02 -24.88
C ILE A 769 17.73 -8.00 -26.05
N GLY A 770 18.55 -9.05 -25.95
CA GLY A 770 18.69 -10.06 -27.00
C GLY A 770 17.38 -10.80 -27.30
N VAL A 771 16.64 -11.22 -26.28
CA VAL A 771 15.31 -11.83 -26.46
C VAL A 771 14.35 -10.84 -27.10
N PHE A 772 14.30 -9.60 -26.59
CA PHE A 772 13.39 -8.60 -27.13
C PHE A 772 13.69 -8.30 -28.61
N ALA A 773 14.96 -8.09 -28.96
CA ALA A 773 15.40 -7.84 -30.33
C ALA A 773 15.12 -9.05 -31.24
N ALA A 774 15.44 -10.27 -30.80
CA ALA A 774 15.18 -11.49 -31.57
C ALA A 774 13.69 -11.67 -31.86
N MET A 775 12.81 -11.43 -30.88
CA MET A 775 11.36 -11.53 -31.09
C MET A 775 10.84 -10.48 -32.06
N ASN A 776 11.34 -9.24 -32.02
CA ASN A 776 10.95 -8.23 -33.00
C ASN A 776 11.28 -8.66 -34.44
N VAL A 777 12.40 -9.34 -34.65
CA VAL A 777 12.84 -9.83 -35.97
C VAL A 777 12.06 -11.07 -36.42
N VAL A 778 11.81 -12.02 -35.52
CA VAL A 778 11.23 -13.32 -35.90
C VAL A 778 9.71 -13.27 -35.98
N VAL A 779 9.04 -12.58 -35.05
CA VAL A 779 7.58 -12.60 -34.90
C VAL A 779 6.94 -11.21 -34.93
N GLY A 780 7.73 -10.16 -35.17
CA GLY A 780 7.24 -8.80 -35.24
C GLY A 780 7.06 -8.13 -33.87
N PRO A 781 6.80 -6.81 -33.88
CA PRO A 781 6.90 -5.99 -32.69
C PRO A 781 5.73 -6.17 -31.70
N GLY A 782 4.49 -6.38 -32.16
CA GLY A 782 3.34 -6.64 -31.28
C GLY A 782 3.48 -7.96 -30.52
N ALA A 783 3.95 -9.01 -31.19
CA ALA A 783 4.24 -10.29 -30.56
C ALA A 783 5.42 -10.20 -29.58
N ALA A 784 6.50 -9.50 -29.98
CA ALA A 784 7.65 -9.26 -29.11
C ALA A 784 7.26 -8.54 -27.81
N LEU A 785 6.45 -7.48 -27.89
CA LEU A 785 5.93 -6.80 -26.71
C LEU A 785 5.12 -7.74 -25.81
N SER A 786 4.18 -8.51 -26.39
CA SER A 786 3.34 -9.44 -25.63
C SER A 786 4.17 -10.51 -24.90
N VAL A 787 5.21 -11.03 -25.55
CA VAL A 787 6.15 -11.99 -24.93
C VAL A 787 6.94 -11.36 -23.79
N MET A 788 7.44 -10.13 -23.97
CA MET A 788 8.20 -9.43 -22.92
C MET A 788 7.32 -9.13 -21.70
N TRP A 789 6.07 -8.75 -21.91
CA TRP A 789 5.12 -8.50 -20.82
C TRP A 789 4.64 -9.78 -20.13
N ALA A 790 4.42 -10.87 -20.88
CA ALA A 790 4.19 -12.19 -20.28
C ALA A 790 5.38 -12.62 -19.40
N TRP A 791 6.62 -12.42 -19.86
CA TRP A 791 7.81 -12.72 -19.08
C TRP A 791 7.90 -11.85 -17.82
N ARG A 792 7.55 -10.56 -17.91
CA ARG A 792 7.46 -9.67 -16.75
C ARG A 792 6.45 -10.19 -15.74
N GLU A 793 5.26 -10.61 -16.14
CA GLU A 793 4.24 -11.14 -15.21
C GLU A 793 4.71 -12.37 -14.44
N GLU A 794 5.35 -13.32 -15.12
CA GLU A 794 5.91 -14.52 -14.48
C GLU A 794 6.95 -14.17 -13.41
N ARG A 795 7.73 -13.11 -13.63
CA ARG A 795 8.73 -12.63 -12.66
C ARG A 795 8.11 -11.81 -11.56
N LEU A 796 7.05 -11.07 -11.85
CA LEU A 796 6.34 -10.28 -10.87
C LEU A 796 5.63 -11.17 -9.84
N ALA A 797 5.03 -12.29 -10.29
CA ALA A 797 4.35 -13.26 -9.43
C ALA A 797 5.27 -14.07 -8.52
N LYS A 798 6.49 -14.39 -8.97
CA LYS A 798 7.44 -15.17 -8.16
C LYS A 798 7.91 -14.44 -6.91
N ARG A 799 7.92 -15.16 -5.78
CA ARG A 799 8.54 -14.69 -4.52
C ARG A 799 10.07 -14.62 -4.65
N ARG A 800 10.67 -13.63 -3.99
CA ARG A 800 12.13 -13.35 -4.02
C ARG A 800 12.99 -14.58 -3.68
N ASP A 801 12.55 -15.42 -2.74
CA ASP A 801 13.34 -16.58 -2.29
C ASP A 801 13.27 -17.77 -3.25
N LEU A 802 12.19 -17.90 -4.03
CA LEU A 802 12.02 -18.98 -5.02
C LEU A 802 12.83 -18.74 -6.30
N VAL A 803 13.20 -17.48 -6.58
CA VAL A 803 14.16 -17.14 -7.64
C VAL A 803 15.54 -17.72 -7.35
N LYS A 804 15.87 -18.03 -6.08
CA LYS A 804 17.17 -18.63 -5.73
C LYS A 804 17.36 -20.05 -6.26
N LYS A 805 16.28 -20.82 -6.44
CA LYS A 805 16.35 -22.26 -6.78
C LYS A 805 16.16 -22.60 -8.27
N ASN A 806 15.50 -21.74 -9.06
CA ASN A 806 14.99 -22.12 -10.39
C ASN A 806 15.31 -21.12 -11.53
N GLU A 807 16.51 -20.51 -11.57
CA GLU A 807 16.95 -19.69 -12.72
C GLU A 807 18.24 -20.17 -13.37
#